data_AF-A0A837HN68-F1
#
_entry.id   AF-A0A837HN68-F1
#
_cell.length_a   1.000
_cell.length_b   1.000
_cell.length_c   1.000
_cell.angle_alpha   90.00
_cell.angle_beta   90.00
_cell.angle_gamma   90.00
#
_symmetry.space_group_name_H-M   'P 1'
#
loop_
_entity.id
_entity.type
_entity.pdbx_description
1 polymer ?
#
loop_
_entity_poly.entity_id
_entity_poly.type
_entity_poly.pdbx_seq_one_letter_code
_entity_poly.pdbx_strand_id
1 'polypeptide(L)'
;MLQDYYQKASRLKKLFIKAGILYALILVTFYAVFRAYYINLTPSLLIFSILLYIAEMHTVILMYGFLYSLWPRKYRSYNRINNNKNLQINMFVTVCGEPLDVVKETISHAKRAAEKYIREVNPKEKPRVIVLNDGKAAKKEGWQDVADYCEDAGVEHVERETNEGFKAGNINNGLKVYPADDPHNTIDCFFDADFCAKEEFLLEILKPLADDSVDFVQSPQRYKNMNTWVAQGAGAHQIFFFDYVCPAKAYDNALFLCGTNYAIRREALLQAGGVDNRFVTEDYATSIKLHLMGKRGVFISKVLALGMAPMNLKEYFNQQTRWCKGCLDANGKYLKELLFGPLNWKQKFHYFLSTVYYFIGVRDLILILAPIPYLFWGVSLIRANTIQYLAFIYLPLMIFNFSLFFVTFQNPIKSLVLDVVSFPVFAKAFLASVIGKNLPFSVTIKKYEKENPFKVYRNQLIVALVLISGLIFSTITKSNYNIHGHLINYFWATYDALFLSIGFILVVRENYNISFIESKVMAIYRNVLFTLNLSKRIAFNPAVLGFGAMLIVLFVGRGVIDGTLAYENTVEKVLPQKTNTELLVPGGGIYYGYYLPELDTHPNDPKINVIDGEQPTMVMYYQDWNQNSNFNAKFMQKLWDKNVIPIITWEPWDAQQNSVAPINQNGYPQKLIPEGYYDSYIREYAKSAKKWNKPFFLRFAHEMNGNWYPWGNIEKESAQNYIKMWKHVHNIFNEEGADNVIWVWSPNNTDMYGETEGVLDFYPGYDYVDWVGFSSFNWGTANEWNQWMDFKSASWKVYSKFLTLNKPIMVSETSSVSQGGDKNNWFWQTLNKDIPSMPMIRAVIIFNDDFNKADFSLSSGMDEVSIIKNYLIDNGYYLKKLLLSEY
;
A
#
# COMPACT_ATOMS: atom_id res chain seq x y z
N MET A 1 -24.09 17.78 -16.84
CA MET A 1 -23.37 16.90 -15.86
C MET A 1 -23.31 15.47 -16.37
N LEU A 2 -22.61 14.56 -15.68
CA LEU A 2 -22.45 13.16 -16.10
C LEU A 2 -23.80 12.46 -16.37
N GLN A 3 -24.84 12.82 -15.61
CA GLN A 3 -26.20 12.30 -15.80
C GLN A 3 -26.79 12.67 -17.16
N ASP A 4 -26.73 13.96 -17.54
CA ASP A 4 -27.21 14.42 -18.85
C ASP A 4 -26.39 13.84 -19.99
N TYR A 5 -25.07 13.73 -19.77
CA TYR A 5 -24.15 13.13 -20.73
C TYR A 5 -24.51 11.67 -20.98
N TYR A 6 -24.74 10.88 -19.93
CA TYR A 6 -25.13 9.48 -20.07
C TYR A 6 -26.50 9.34 -20.73
N GLN A 7 -27.51 10.12 -20.32
CA GLN A 7 -28.84 10.01 -20.94
C GLN A 7 -28.78 10.25 -22.45
N LYS A 8 -27.97 11.23 -22.89
CA LYS A 8 -27.74 11.59 -24.29
C LYS A 8 -26.69 10.73 -25.01
N ALA A 9 -25.97 9.85 -24.32
CA ALA A 9 -24.93 9.01 -24.92
C ALA A 9 -25.51 7.89 -25.81
N SER A 10 -24.80 7.57 -26.90
CA SER A 10 -25.13 6.45 -27.79
C SER A 10 -25.05 5.11 -27.05
N ARG A 11 -25.76 4.08 -27.54
CA ARG A 11 -25.75 2.73 -26.95
C ARG A 11 -24.34 2.19 -26.77
N LEU A 12 -23.47 2.41 -27.77
CA LEU A 12 -22.07 2.00 -27.73
C LEU A 12 -21.29 2.69 -26.60
N LYS A 13 -21.41 4.02 -26.46
CA LYS A 13 -20.77 4.78 -25.37
C LYS A 13 -21.24 4.31 -23.99
N LYS A 14 -22.55 4.01 -23.85
CA LYS A 14 -23.12 3.47 -22.61
C LYS A 14 -22.53 2.11 -22.26
N LEU A 15 -22.35 1.23 -23.26
CA LEU A 15 -21.72 -0.07 -23.09
C LEU A 15 -20.26 0.08 -22.63
N PHE A 16 -19.50 0.97 -23.27
CA PHE A 16 -18.10 1.25 -22.91
C PHE A 16 -17.95 1.75 -21.46
N ILE A 17 -18.81 2.68 -21.01
CA ILE A 17 -18.77 3.16 -19.62
C ILE A 17 -19.04 2.01 -18.64
N LYS A 18 -20.05 1.18 -18.90
CA LYS A 18 -20.36 0.02 -18.06
C LYS A 18 -19.22 -1.00 -18.02
N ALA A 19 -18.63 -1.31 -19.18
CA ALA A 19 -17.49 -2.22 -19.27
C ALA A 19 -16.28 -1.68 -18.49
N GLY A 20 -15.98 -0.39 -18.59
CA GLY A 20 -14.91 0.25 -17.81
C GLY A 20 -15.14 0.18 -16.30
N ILE A 21 -16.38 0.39 -15.84
CA ILE A 21 -16.72 0.26 -14.41
C ILE A 21 -16.60 -1.21 -13.97
N LEU A 22 -17.06 -2.16 -14.77
CA LEU A 22 -16.96 -3.59 -14.43
C LEU A 22 -15.49 -4.04 -14.36
N TYR A 23 -14.66 -3.60 -15.31
CA TYR A 23 -13.22 -3.84 -15.28
C TYR A 23 -12.57 -3.25 -14.02
N ALA A 24 -12.93 -2.02 -13.64
CA ALA A 24 -12.46 -1.41 -12.41
C ALA A 24 -12.86 -2.22 -11.16
N LEU A 25 -14.09 -2.74 -11.12
CA LEU A 25 -14.54 -3.62 -10.05
C LEU A 25 -13.69 -4.89 -9.98
N ILE A 26 -13.36 -5.51 -11.12
CA ILE A 26 -12.48 -6.69 -11.17
C ILE A 26 -11.09 -6.34 -10.64
N LEU A 27 -10.48 -5.25 -11.11
CA LEU A 27 -9.15 -4.81 -10.65
C LEU A 27 -9.11 -4.54 -9.14
N VAL A 28 -10.09 -3.79 -8.62
CA VAL A 28 -10.19 -3.46 -7.19
C VAL A 28 -10.38 -4.73 -6.36
N THR A 29 -11.22 -5.66 -6.81
CA THR A 29 -11.46 -6.95 -6.14
C THR A 29 -10.21 -7.81 -6.14
N PHE A 30 -9.54 -7.90 -7.28
CA PHE A 30 -8.31 -8.68 -7.42
C PHE A 30 -7.20 -8.14 -6.51
N TYR A 31 -7.02 -6.82 -6.47
CA TYR A 31 -6.10 -6.19 -5.54
C TYR A 31 -6.47 -6.45 -4.07
N ALA A 32 -7.74 -6.39 -3.70
CA ALA A 32 -8.19 -6.64 -2.33
C ALA A 32 -7.90 -8.09 -1.88
N VAL A 33 -8.21 -9.07 -2.72
CA VAL A 33 -7.92 -10.50 -2.48
C VAL A 33 -6.41 -10.73 -2.41
N PHE A 34 -5.65 -10.16 -3.35
CA PHE A 34 -4.21 -10.27 -3.37
C PHE A 34 -3.59 -9.68 -2.10
N ARG A 35 -3.98 -8.47 -1.70
CA ARG A 35 -3.45 -7.82 -0.49
C ARG A 35 -3.79 -8.60 0.77
N ALA A 36 -4.98 -9.21 0.85
CA ALA A 36 -5.36 -10.06 1.98
C ALA A 36 -4.46 -11.30 2.12
N TYR A 37 -4.04 -11.90 1.01
CA TYR A 37 -3.14 -13.06 1.01
C TYR A 37 -1.69 -12.68 1.36
N TYR A 38 -1.23 -11.50 0.94
CA TYR A 38 0.16 -11.04 1.10
C TYR A 38 0.38 -10.03 2.24
N ILE A 39 -0.42 -10.11 3.31
CA ILE A 39 -0.17 -9.36 4.54
C ILE A 39 1.13 -9.86 5.17
N ASN A 40 2.01 -8.93 5.59
CA ASN A 40 3.20 -9.28 6.34
C ASN A 40 2.81 -9.49 7.82
N LEU A 41 2.80 -10.74 8.27
CA LEU A 41 2.42 -11.14 9.64
C LEU A 41 3.63 -11.31 10.58
N THR A 42 4.81 -10.79 10.20
CA THR A 42 6.00 -10.83 11.06
C THR A 42 5.70 -10.13 12.39
N PRO A 43 5.91 -10.76 13.56
CA PRO A 43 5.50 -10.20 14.85
C PRO A 43 6.01 -8.78 15.13
N SER A 44 7.26 -8.47 14.77
CA SER A 44 7.87 -7.15 14.95
C SER A 44 7.25 -6.04 14.10
N LEU A 45 6.53 -6.38 13.03
CA LEU A 45 5.97 -5.45 12.05
C LEU A 45 4.45 -5.51 11.95
N LEU A 46 3.83 -6.43 12.70
CA LEU A 46 2.42 -6.79 12.59
C LEU A 46 1.51 -5.58 12.69
N ILE A 47 1.76 -4.68 13.64
CA ILE A 47 0.95 -3.47 13.83
C ILE A 47 1.01 -2.56 12.59
N PHE A 48 2.20 -2.30 12.05
CA PHE A 48 2.36 -1.44 10.88
C PHE A 48 1.72 -2.05 9.63
N SER A 49 1.90 -3.36 9.43
CA SER A 49 1.33 -4.07 8.28
C SER A 49 -0.20 -4.19 8.35
N ILE A 50 -0.78 -4.39 9.54
CA ILE A 50 -2.24 -4.38 9.73
C ILE A 50 -2.81 -2.97 9.52
N LEU A 51 -2.17 -1.94 10.07
CA LEU A 51 -2.61 -0.56 9.87
C LEU A 51 -2.61 -0.17 8.38
N LEU A 52 -1.53 -0.51 7.67
CA LEU A 52 -1.45 -0.30 6.22
C LEU A 52 -2.58 -1.04 5.50
N TYR A 53 -2.81 -2.31 5.82
CA TYR A 53 -3.89 -3.09 5.22
C TYR A 53 -5.28 -2.46 5.49
N ILE A 54 -5.56 -2.01 6.71
CA ILE A 54 -6.82 -1.32 7.05
C ILE A 54 -6.98 -0.04 6.22
N ALA A 55 -5.91 0.75 6.05
CA ALA A 55 -5.94 1.97 5.24
C ALA A 55 -6.15 1.67 3.74
N GLU A 56 -5.52 0.61 3.21
CA GLU A 56 -5.76 0.14 1.84
C GLU A 56 -7.20 -0.36 1.66
N MET A 57 -7.75 -1.13 2.61
CA MET A 57 -9.12 -1.64 2.54
C MET A 57 -10.16 -0.53 2.68
N HIS A 58 -9.89 0.50 3.49
CA HIS A 58 -10.72 1.71 3.52
C HIS A 58 -10.81 2.36 2.14
N THR A 59 -9.69 2.48 1.43
CA THR A 59 -9.63 3.01 0.06
C THR A 59 -10.43 2.15 -0.91
N VAL A 60 -10.28 0.82 -0.81
CA VAL A 60 -11.03 -0.15 -1.61
C VAL A 60 -12.55 -0.01 -1.41
N ILE A 61 -13.01 0.11 -0.16
CA ILE A 61 -14.44 0.30 0.17
C ILE A 61 -14.98 1.58 -0.46
N LEU A 62 -14.25 2.70 -0.33
CA LEU A 62 -14.65 3.97 -0.95
C LEU A 62 -14.63 3.89 -2.48
N MET A 63 -13.69 3.15 -3.06
CA MET A 63 -13.63 2.93 -4.51
C MET A 63 -14.85 2.15 -5.00
N TYR A 64 -15.28 1.09 -4.30
CA TYR A 64 -16.53 0.41 -4.61
C TYR A 64 -17.73 1.34 -4.52
N GLY A 65 -17.80 2.16 -3.47
CA GLY A 65 -18.86 3.17 -3.31
C GLY A 65 -18.87 4.20 -4.44
N PHE A 66 -17.70 4.61 -4.92
CA PHE A 66 -17.60 5.56 -6.02
C PHE A 66 -17.94 4.93 -7.37
N LEU A 67 -17.45 3.72 -7.66
CA LEU A 67 -17.84 2.95 -8.85
C LEU A 67 -19.34 2.68 -8.87
N TYR A 68 -19.94 2.36 -7.71
CA TYR A 68 -21.39 2.27 -7.56
C TYR A 68 -22.06 3.61 -7.91
N SER A 69 -21.53 4.73 -7.46
CA SER A 69 -22.08 6.06 -7.75
C SER A 69 -22.00 6.42 -9.24
N LEU A 70 -20.90 6.05 -9.90
CA LEU A 70 -20.69 6.21 -11.34
C LEU A 70 -21.57 5.28 -12.20
N TRP A 71 -22.11 4.21 -11.61
CA TRP A 71 -22.93 3.27 -12.36
C TRP A 71 -24.07 3.99 -13.09
N PRO A 72 -24.21 3.81 -14.41
CA PRO A 72 -25.18 4.59 -15.15
C PRO A 72 -26.63 4.22 -14.82
N ARG A 73 -27.42 5.23 -14.47
CA ARG A 73 -28.83 5.10 -14.05
C ARG A 73 -29.75 5.95 -14.90
N LYS A 74 -31.02 5.55 -14.97
CA LYS A 74 -32.10 6.36 -15.55
C LYS A 74 -32.74 7.18 -14.45
N TYR A 75 -32.48 8.48 -14.44
CA TYR A 75 -33.03 9.41 -13.45
C TYR A 75 -34.39 9.93 -13.90
N ARG A 76 -35.32 10.13 -12.96
CA ARG A 76 -36.60 10.79 -13.23
C ARG A 76 -36.34 12.26 -13.54
N SER A 77 -36.98 12.76 -14.59
CA SER A 77 -36.91 14.16 -14.99
C SER A 77 -38.16 14.89 -14.50
N TYR A 78 -37.98 16.06 -13.90
CA TYR A 78 -39.05 16.90 -13.35
C TYR A 78 -39.13 18.19 -14.18
N ASN A 79 -39.85 18.13 -15.31
CA ASN A 79 -39.91 19.24 -16.25
C ASN A 79 -41.14 20.15 -16.04
N ARG A 80 -42.18 19.62 -15.39
CA ARG A 80 -43.44 20.36 -15.17
C ARG A 80 -43.28 21.30 -13.98
N ILE A 81 -43.69 22.55 -14.17
CA ILE A 81 -43.79 23.54 -13.09
C ILE A 81 -44.87 23.08 -12.09
N ASN A 82 -44.64 23.34 -10.80
CA ASN A 82 -45.67 23.12 -9.79
C ASN A 82 -46.75 24.20 -9.94
N ASN A 83 -47.92 23.79 -10.42
CA ASN A 83 -49.04 24.70 -10.69
C ASN A 83 -50.00 24.85 -9.51
N ASN A 84 -49.67 24.32 -8.32
CA ASN A 84 -50.48 24.50 -7.13
C ASN A 84 -50.36 25.95 -6.64
N LYS A 85 -51.41 26.74 -6.91
CA LYS A 85 -51.48 28.16 -6.53
C LYS A 85 -51.75 28.40 -5.04
N ASN A 86 -52.10 27.35 -4.29
CA ASN A 86 -52.37 27.42 -2.87
C ASN A 86 -51.12 27.13 -2.02
N LEU A 87 -49.94 26.96 -2.62
CA LEU A 87 -48.71 26.73 -1.86
C LEU A 87 -48.33 27.98 -1.07
N GLN A 88 -48.17 27.82 0.24
CA GLN A 88 -47.52 28.80 1.09
C GLN A 88 -46.00 28.56 1.01
N ILE A 89 -45.22 29.57 0.63
CA ILE A 89 -43.78 29.41 0.42
C ILE A 89 -43.03 30.37 1.34
N ASN A 90 -42.13 29.81 2.15
CA ASN A 90 -41.23 30.57 3.02
C ASN A 90 -39.79 30.39 2.53
N MET A 91 -39.05 31.48 2.40
CA MET A 91 -37.62 31.49 2.07
C MET A 91 -36.86 32.01 3.29
N PHE A 92 -36.42 31.10 4.14
CA PHE A 92 -35.66 31.41 5.35
C PHE A 92 -34.18 31.60 5.04
N VAL A 93 -33.63 32.75 5.43
CA VAL A 93 -32.20 33.08 5.37
C VAL A 93 -31.66 33.12 6.80
N THR A 94 -30.78 32.20 7.18
CA THR A 94 -30.21 32.15 8.53
C THR A 94 -28.95 33.00 8.63
N VAL A 95 -28.90 33.93 9.59
CA VAL A 95 -27.80 34.89 9.82
C VAL A 95 -27.30 34.77 11.27
N CYS A 96 -25.99 34.78 11.48
CA CYS A 96 -25.31 34.75 12.77
C CYS A 96 -23.95 35.49 12.73
N GLY A 97 -23.98 36.78 12.40
CA GLY A 97 -22.81 37.67 12.40
C GLY A 97 -22.02 37.70 11.09
N GLU A 98 -22.62 37.26 9.99
CA GLU A 98 -22.10 37.51 8.66
C GLU A 98 -22.11 39.01 8.32
N PRO A 99 -21.18 39.48 7.47
CA PRO A 99 -21.14 40.88 7.03
C PRO A 99 -22.46 41.34 6.38
N LEU A 100 -22.87 42.57 6.69
CA LEU A 100 -24.13 43.13 6.21
C LEU A 100 -24.25 43.14 4.68
N ASP A 101 -23.17 43.41 3.95
CA ASP A 101 -23.13 43.40 2.48
C ASP A 101 -23.44 42.01 1.90
N VAL A 102 -22.93 40.96 2.53
CA VAL A 102 -23.22 39.56 2.16
C VAL A 102 -24.70 39.25 2.39
N VAL A 103 -25.24 39.65 3.54
CA VAL A 103 -26.66 39.44 3.88
C VAL A 103 -27.58 40.21 2.92
N LYS A 104 -27.25 41.47 2.62
CA LYS A 104 -27.95 42.32 1.64
C LYS A 104 -28.03 41.67 0.27
N GLU A 105 -26.91 41.12 -0.22
CA GLU A 105 -26.86 40.44 -1.51
C GLU A 105 -27.78 39.20 -1.52
N THR A 106 -27.72 38.37 -0.48
CA THR A 106 -28.55 37.17 -0.37
C THR A 106 -30.05 37.49 -0.32
N ILE A 107 -30.45 38.49 0.48
CA ILE A 107 -31.85 38.96 0.56
C ILE A 107 -32.34 39.46 -0.81
N SER A 108 -31.54 40.29 -1.50
CA SER A 108 -31.88 40.81 -2.83
C SER A 108 -32.11 39.70 -3.85
N HIS A 109 -31.27 38.66 -3.82
CA HIS A 109 -31.40 37.49 -4.69
C HIS A 109 -32.63 36.63 -4.36
N ALA A 110 -32.93 36.43 -3.07
CA ALA A 110 -34.15 35.74 -2.64
C ALA A 110 -35.42 36.48 -3.11
N LYS A 111 -35.45 37.81 -2.99
CA LYS A 111 -36.56 38.65 -3.49
C LYS A 111 -36.76 38.51 -4.99
N ARG A 112 -35.68 38.56 -5.79
CA ARG A 112 -35.78 38.37 -7.25
C ARG A 112 -36.33 36.98 -7.63
N ALA A 113 -35.95 35.94 -6.88
CA ALA A 113 -36.51 34.60 -7.09
C ALA A 113 -38.00 34.54 -6.76
N ALA A 114 -38.42 35.16 -5.65
CA ALA A 114 -39.84 35.30 -5.28
C ALA A 114 -40.64 36.09 -6.33
N GLU A 115 -40.13 37.24 -6.78
CA GLU A 115 -40.75 38.08 -7.81
C GLU A 115 -40.91 37.34 -9.14
N LYS A 116 -39.89 36.58 -9.56
CA LYS A 116 -39.99 35.75 -10.77
C LYS A 116 -41.06 34.67 -10.62
N TYR A 117 -41.14 34.00 -9.47
CA TYR A 117 -42.19 33.02 -9.20
C TYR A 117 -43.59 33.64 -9.25
N ILE A 118 -43.77 34.83 -8.67
CA ILE A 118 -45.03 35.58 -8.70
C ILE A 118 -45.45 35.87 -10.15
N ARG A 119 -44.52 36.36 -10.98
CA ARG A 119 -44.79 36.69 -12.40
C ARG A 119 -45.20 35.46 -13.23
N GLU A 120 -44.55 34.32 -13.00
CA GLU A 120 -44.69 33.14 -13.86
C GLU A 120 -45.83 32.19 -13.41
N VAL A 121 -46.09 32.09 -12.09
CA VAL A 121 -47.08 31.15 -11.53
C VAL A 121 -48.37 31.84 -11.09
N ASN A 122 -48.30 33.13 -10.73
CA ASN A 122 -49.39 33.90 -10.14
C ASN A 122 -50.05 33.15 -8.95
N PRO A 123 -49.31 32.93 -7.85
CA PRO A 123 -49.80 32.22 -6.67
C PRO A 123 -50.82 33.08 -5.90
N LYS A 124 -51.71 32.43 -5.13
CA LYS A 124 -52.68 33.16 -4.28
C LYS A 124 -51.99 33.91 -3.15
N GLU A 125 -50.98 33.29 -2.55
CA GLU A 125 -50.11 33.88 -1.54
C GLU A 125 -48.73 34.13 -2.12
N LYS A 126 -48.17 35.31 -1.84
CA LYS A 126 -46.82 35.65 -2.29
C LYS A 126 -45.79 34.88 -1.46
N PRO A 127 -44.72 34.34 -2.07
CA PRO A 127 -43.61 33.77 -1.31
C PRO A 127 -43.02 34.81 -0.34
N ARG A 128 -42.80 34.41 0.91
CA ARG A 128 -42.21 35.26 1.96
C ARG A 128 -40.71 35.06 2.00
N VAL A 129 -39.95 36.15 2.01
CA VAL A 129 -38.52 36.12 2.34
C VAL A 129 -38.38 36.52 3.81
N ILE A 130 -37.75 35.66 4.61
CA ILE A 130 -37.71 35.78 6.06
C ILE A 130 -36.27 35.61 6.54
N VAL A 131 -35.77 36.56 7.31
CA VAL A 131 -34.42 36.51 7.89
C VAL A 131 -34.49 36.02 9.33
N LEU A 132 -33.82 34.90 9.60
CA LEU A 132 -33.68 34.34 10.94
C LEU A 132 -32.37 34.87 11.54
N ASN A 133 -32.43 35.95 12.32
CA ASN A 133 -31.26 36.68 12.82
C ASN A 133 -30.85 36.20 14.22
N ASP A 134 -29.84 35.33 14.27
CA ASP A 134 -29.26 34.82 15.52
C ASP A 134 -28.20 35.74 16.14
N GLY A 135 -27.91 36.89 15.50
CA GLY A 135 -26.84 37.79 15.92
C GLY A 135 -27.02 38.30 17.35
N LYS A 136 -28.26 38.61 17.76
CA LYS A 136 -28.60 39.00 19.14
C LYS A 136 -28.25 37.90 20.14
N ALA A 137 -28.80 36.71 19.94
CA ALA A 137 -28.57 35.53 20.78
C ALA A 137 -27.09 35.15 20.87
N ALA A 138 -26.38 35.22 19.75
CA ALA A 138 -24.96 34.90 19.64
C ALA A 138 -24.02 36.05 20.06
N LYS A 139 -24.58 37.18 20.52
CA LYS A 139 -23.84 38.39 20.94
C LYS A 139 -22.85 38.88 19.88
N LYS A 140 -23.28 38.89 18.61
CA LYS A 140 -22.48 39.38 17.48
C LYS A 140 -22.62 40.88 17.34
N GLU A 141 -21.52 41.58 17.09
CA GLU A 141 -21.58 43.01 16.75
C GLU A 141 -22.28 43.20 15.39
N GLY A 142 -23.02 44.30 15.22
CA GLY A 142 -23.73 44.62 13.98
C GLY A 142 -25.00 43.80 13.71
N TRP A 143 -25.54 43.09 14.71
CA TRP A 143 -26.78 42.33 14.53
C TRP A 143 -28.00 43.24 14.31
N GLN A 144 -28.00 44.46 14.88
CA GLN A 144 -29.03 45.47 14.67
C GLN A 144 -29.03 46.00 13.23
N ASP A 145 -27.84 46.20 12.64
CA ASP A 145 -27.75 46.69 11.26
C ASP A 145 -28.43 45.75 10.24
N VAL A 146 -28.48 44.44 10.55
CA VAL A 146 -29.22 43.45 9.77
C VAL A 146 -30.73 43.63 9.94
N ALA A 147 -31.20 43.85 11.17
CA ALA A 147 -32.62 44.11 11.46
C ALA A 147 -33.09 45.40 10.78
N ASP A 148 -32.36 46.50 10.96
CA ASP A 148 -32.65 47.80 10.34
C ASP A 148 -32.73 47.69 8.81
N TYR A 149 -31.79 46.95 8.20
CA TYR A 149 -31.86 46.71 6.76
C TYR A 149 -33.06 45.86 6.32
N CYS A 150 -33.48 44.88 7.14
CA CYS A 150 -34.66 44.08 6.83
C CYS A 150 -35.92 44.96 6.83
N GLU A 151 -36.05 45.85 7.81
CA GLU A 151 -37.13 46.86 7.86
C GLU A 151 -37.11 47.76 6.60
N ASP A 152 -35.94 48.34 6.26
CA ASP A 152 -35.75 49.17 5.07
C ASP A 152 -36.07 48.42 3.76
N ALA A 153 -35.70 47.14 3.68
CA ALA A 153 -35.91 46.31 2.50
C ALA A 153 -37.33 45.74 2.41
N GLY A 154 -38.18 45.94 3.42
CA GLY A 154 -39.51 45.35 3.53
C GLY A 154 -39.48 43.82 3.60
N VAL A 155 -38.54 43.28 4.40
CA VAL A 155 -38.31 41.84 4.58
C VAL A 155 -38.57 41.49 6.04
N GLU A 156 -39.31 40.42 6.27
CA GLU A 156 -39.62 39.96 7.62
C GLU A 156 -38.34 39.41 8.28
N HIS A 157 -38.12 39.71 9.56
CA HIS A 157 -37.02 39.15 10.33
C HIS A 157 -37.47 38.76 11.74
N VAL A 158 -36.69 37.88 12.37
CA VAL A 158 -36.93 37.45 13.74
C VAL A 158 -35.62 37.21 14.47
N GLU A 159 -35.52 37.75 15.68
CA GLU A 159 -34.48 37.45 16.66
C GLU A 159 -34.97 36.49 17.75
N ARG A 160 -34.03 36.00 18.56
CA ARG A 160 -34.31 35.29 19.81
C ARG A 160 -33.32 35.68 20.90
N GLU A 161 -33.66 35.38 22.15
CA GLU A 161 -32.84 35.74 23.31
C GLU A 161 -31.69 34.76 23.59
N THR A 162 -31.90 33.46 23.33
CA THR A 162 -30.92 32.41 23.66
C THR A 162 -30.38 31.73 22.40
N ASN A 163 -29.07 31.45 22.39
CA ASN A 163 -28.39 30.78 21.27
C ASN A 163 -28.42 29.24 21.39
N GLU A 164 -29.49 28.70 21.99
CA GLU A 164 -29.62 27.26 22.20
C GLU A 164 -29.80 26.54 20.86
N GLY A 165 -28.99 25.52 20.61
CA GLY A 165 -29.07 24.74 19.37
C GLY A 165 -28.56 25.45 18.11
N PHE A 166 -27.90 26.61 18.24
CA PHE A 166 -27.30 27.36 17.11
C PHE A 166 -28.28 27.51 15.92
N LYS A 167 -27.81 27.32 14.68
CA LYS A 167 -28.62 27.42 13.45
C LYS A 167 -29.89 26.55 13.48
N ALA A 168 -29.81 25.31 13.98
CA ALA A 168 -30.97 24.43 14.10
C ALA A 168 -32.04 25.03 15.02
N GLY A 169 -31.60 25.57 16.17
CA GLY A 169 -32.49 26.26 17.11
C GLY A 169 -33.09 27.52 16.51
N ASN A 170 -32.33 28.28 15.72
CA ASN A 170 -32.80 29.48 15.03
C ASN A 170 -33.88 29.13 13.99
N ILE A 171 -33.66 28.08 13.19
CA ILE A 171 -34.68 27.54 12.27
C ILE A 171 -35.92 27.13 13.05
N ASN A 172 -35.78 26.34 14.12
CA ASN A 172 -36.91 25.88 14.91
C ASN A 172 -37.68 27.04 15.59
N ASN A 173 -37.00 28.13 15.94
CA ASN A 173 -37.64 29.36 16.40
C ASN A 173 -38.47 29.99 15.28
N GLY A 174 -37.88 30.15 14.08
CA GLY A 174 -38.58 30.64 12.89
C GLY A 174 -39.83 29.81 12.54
N LEU A 175 -39.76 28.48 12.61
CA LEU A 175 -40.91 27.60 12.37
C LEU A 175 -42.07 27.84 13.35
N LYS A 176 -41.77 28.24 14.59
CA LYS A 176 -42.78 28.56 15.61
C LYS A 176 -43.39 29.94 15.40
N VAL A 177 -42.57 30.92 15.03
CA VAL A 177 -43.00 32.32 14.80
C VAL A 177 -43.80 32.44 13.51
N TYR A 178 -43.48 31.63 12.51
CA TYR A 178 -44.19 31.56 11.23
C TYR A 178 -44.89 30.21 11.09
N PRO A 179 -46.01 29.98 11.80
CA PRO A 179 -46.76 28.73 11.73
C PRO A 179 -47.34 28.52 10.33
N ALA A 180 -47.69 27.27 10.04
CA ALA A 180 -48.32 26.85 8.80
C ALA A 180 -49.74 26.35 9.09
N ASP A 181 -50.73 26.94 8.44
CA ASP A 181 -52.13 26.52 8.59
C ASP A 181 -52.39 25.17 7.89
N ASP A 182 -51.74 24.95 6.74
CA ASP A 182 -51.70 23.67 6.03
C ASP A 182 -50.24 23.21 5.85
N PRO A 183 -49.67 22.49 6.85
CA PRO A 183 -48.28 22.05 6.79
C PRO A 183 -47.91 21.22 5.56
N HIS A 184 -48.87 20.55 4.92
CA HIS A 184 -48.58 19.74 3.74
C HIS A 184 -48.35 20.61 2.49
N ASN A 185 -49.12 21.70 2.36
CA ASN A 185 -48.99 22.69 1.28
C ASN A 185 -48.09 23.89 1.62
N THR A 186 -47.47 23.91 2.80
CA THR A 186 -46.42 24.87 3.15
C THR A 186 -45.04 24.31 2.82
N ILE A 187 -44.29 25.02 1.98
CA ILE A 187 -42.92 24.68 1.59
C ILE A 187 -41.95 25.69 2.19
N ASP A 188 -40.97 25.20 2.93
CA ASP A 188 -39.89 26.01 3.48
C ASP A 188 -38.61 25.79 2.68
N CYS A 189 -38.04 26.87 2.18
CA CYS A 189 -36.73 26.93 1.54
C CYS A 189 -35.71 27.51 2.52
N PHE A 190 -34.56 26.86 2.67
CA PHE A 190 -33.53 27.32 3.60
C PHE A 190 -32.25 27.74 2.87
N PHE A 191 -31.73 28.90 3.26
CA PHE A 191 -30.49 29.48 2.76
C PHE A 191 -29.57 29.88 3.90
N ASP A 192 -28.29 29.57 3.74
CA ASP A 192 -27.23 30.24 4.49
C ASP A 192 -27.12 31.71 4.03
N ALA A 193 -26.69 32.59 4.95
CA ALA A 193 -26.49 34.01 4.66
C ALA A 193 -25.56 34.31 3.49
N ASP A 194 -24.66 33.37 3.13
CA ASP A 194 -23.70 33.52 2.03
C ASP A 194 -24.12 32.82 0.73
N PHE A 195 -25.34 32.29 0.63
CA PHE A 195 -25.85 31.62 -0.57
C PHE A 195 -26.96 32.41 -1.28
N CYS A 196 -26.61 33.03 -2.40
CA CYS A 196 -27.51 33.80 -3.23
C CYS A 196 -28.32 32.88 -4.15
N ALA A 197 -29.65 32.89 -4.02
CA ALA A 197 -30.55 32.22 -4.95
C ALA A 197 -30.42 32.78 -6.38
N LYS A 198 -30.56 31.93 -7.39
CA LYS A 198 -30.80 32.36 -8.76
C LYS A 198 -32.28 32.71 -8.93
N GLU A 199 -32.58 33.57 -9.90
CA GLU A 199 -33.95 34.01 -10.15
C GLU A 199 -34.91 32.84 -10.40
N GLU A 200 -34.46 31.79 -11.09
CA GLU A 200 -35.27 30.61 -11.36
C GLU A 200 -35.38 29.61 -10.20
N PHE A 201 -34.84 29.92 -9.00
CA PHE A 201 -34.76 28.98 -7.88
C PHE A 201 -36.11 28.32 -7.56
N LEU A 202 -37.14 29.11 -7.26
CA LEU A 202 -38.46 28.59 -6.87
C LEU A 202 -39.13 27.81 -8.00
N LEU A 203 -38.99 28.26 -9.25
CA LEU A 203 -39.57 27.59 -10.41
C LEU A 203 -39.01 26.17 -10.61
N GLU A 204 -37.76 25.94 -10.22
CA GLU A 204 -37.05 24.68 -10.43
C GLU A 204 -37.09 23.77 -9.20
N ILE A 205 -36.85 24.30 -8.00
CA ILE A 205 -36.80 23.52 -6.75
C ILE A 205 -38.17 22.93 -6.39
N LEU A 206 -39.27 23.59 -6.79
CA LEU A 206 -40.63 23.16 -6.49
C LEU A 206 -41.18 22.13 -7.47
N LYS A 207 -40.54 21.90 -8.63
CA LYS A 207 -41.04 20.94 -9.63
C LYS A 207 -41.21 19.51 -9.08
N PRO A 208 -40.26 18.96 -8.29
CA PRO A 208 -40.44 17.64 -7.71
C PRO A 208 -41.53 17.60 -6.63
N LEU A 209 -41.79 18.71 -5.95
CA LEU A 209 -42.83 18.84 -4.92
C LEU A 209 -44.24 18.99 -5.51
N ALA A 210 -44.41 18.93 -6.84
CA ALA A 210 -45.72 18.72 -7.44
C ALA A 210 -46.21 17.27 -7.27
N ASP A 211 -45.33 16.36 -6.87
CA ASP A 211 -45.62 14.98 -6.48
C ASP A 211 -45.71 14.93 -4.94
N ASP A 212 -46.89 14.55 -4.42
CA ASP A 212 -47.13 14.51 -2.97
C ASP A 212 -46.36 13.41 -2.25
N SER A 213 -45.76 12.47 -2.99
CA SER A 213 -44.82 11.49 -2.41
C SER A 213 -43.43 12.06 -2.14
N VAL A 214 -43.11 13.30 -2.56
CA VAL A 214 -41.81 13.95 -2.34
C VAL A 214 -41.91 14.91 -1.17
N ASP A 215 -41.05 14.72 -0.17
CA ASP A 215 -41.04 15.52 1.06
C ASP A 215 -40.02 16.66 1.03
N PHE A 216 -38.86 16.45 0.37
CA PHE A 216 -37.81 17.47 0.29
C PHE A 216 -36.99 17.37 -1.00
N VAL A 217 -36.39 18.49 -1.38
CA VAL A 217 -35.60 18.66 -2.60
C VAL A 217 -34.29 19.38 -2.29
N GLN A 218 -33.17 18.82 -2.69
CA GLN A 218 -31.84 19.43 -2.55
C GLN A 218 -31.31 19.85 -3.92
N SER A 219 -30.74 21.06 -4.02
CA SER A 219 -29.96 21.52 -5.16
C SER A 219 -28.46 21.54 -4.87
N PRO A 220 -27.57 21.57 -5.88
CA PRO A 220 -26.13 21.55 -5.68
C PRO A 220 -25.61 22.84 -5.06
N GLN A 221 -24.60 22.74 -4.20
CA GLN A 221 -23.84 23.91 -3.77
C GLN A 221 -22.68 24.19 -4.72
N ARG A 222 -22.60 25.43 -5.21
CA ARG A 222 -21.50 25.93 -6.04
C ARG A 222 -21.05 27.27 -5.48
N TYR A 223 -19.80 27.63 -5.70
CA TYR A 223 -19.24 28.86 -5.15
C TYR A 223 -18.86 29.87 -6.23
N LYS A 224 -18.95 31.16 -5.92
CA LYS A 224 -18.62 32.27 -6.84
C LYS A 224 -17.21 32.86 -6.62
N ASN A 225 -16.67 32.77 -5.41
CA ASN A 225 -15.40 33.35 -4.98
C ASN A 225 -14.18 32.44 -5.22
N MET A 226 -13.95 32.02 -6.46
CA MET A 226 -12.88 31.06 -6.82
C MET A 226 -11.49 31.70 -6.98
N ASN A 227 -11.17 32.71 -6.16
CA ASN A 227 -9.98 33.55 -6.36
C ASN A 227 -8.72 32.98 -5.69
N THR A 228 -8.88 32.14 -4.66
CA THR A 228 -7.77 31.51 -3.93
C THR A 228 -7.61 30.05 -4.34
N TRP A 229 -6.43 29.46 -4.08
CA TRP A 229 -6.23 28.05 -4.41
C TRP A 229 -7.09 27.14 -3.52
N VAL A 230 -7.31 27.54 -2.26
CA VAL A 230 -8.19 26.82 -1.32
C VAL A 230 -9.64 26.86 -1.81
N ALA A 231 -10.14 28.04 -2.20
CA ALA A 231 -11.52 28.16 -2.72
C ALA A 231 -11.73 27.30 -3.97
N GLN A 232 -10.75 27.26 -4.88
CA GLN A 232 -10.80 26.42 -6.07
C GLN A 232 -10.76 24.92 -5.76
N GLY A 233 -9.97 24.49 -4.78
CA GLY A 233 -9.92 23.09 -4.32
C GLY A 233 -11.22 22.69 -3.60
N ALA A 234 -11.68 23.49 -2.64
CA ALA A 234 -12.92 23.26 -1.92
C ALA A 234 -14.13 23.23 -2.87
N GLY A 235 -14.17 24.16 -3.85
CA GLY A 235 -15.17 24.17 -4.90
C GLY A 235 -15.17 22.91 -5.77
N ALA A 236 -13.99 22.41 -6.13
CA ALA A 236 -13.88 21.16 -6.86
C ALA A 236 -14.37 19.94 -6.06
N HIS A 237 -14.09 19.87 -4.76
CA HIS A 237 -14.61 18.81 -3.89
C HIS A 237 -16.14 18.85 -3.81
N GLN A 238 -16.72 20.05 -3.70
CA GLN A 238 -18.17 20.24 -3.68
C GLN A 238 -18.82 19.82 -5.01
N ILE A 239 -18.17 20.12 -6.13
CA ILE A 239 -18.60 19.66 -7.45
C ILE A 239 -18.57 18.14 -7.53
N PHE A 240 -17.47 17.51 -7.09
CA PHE A 240 -17.35 16.05 -7.09
C PHE A 240 -18.51 15.38 -6.33
N PHE A 241 -18.78 15.84 -5.10
CA PHE A 241 -19.87 15.30 -4.30
C PHE A 241 -21.23 15.46 -5.00
N PHE A 242 -21.57 16.67 -5.44
CA PHE A 242 -22.90 16.93 -5.99
C PHE A 242 -23.13 16.38 -7.41
N ASP A 243 -22.09 16.22 -8.23
CA ASP A 243 -22.24 15.74 -9.62
C ASP A 243 -22.17 14.22 -9.74
N TYR A 244 -21.46 13.55 -8.82
CA TYR A 244 -21.22 12.11 -8.92
C TYR A 244 -21.83 11.31 -7.77
N VAL A 245 -21.71 11.77 -6.52
CA VAL A 245 -22.11 10.98 -5.33
C VAL A 245 -23.57 11.24 -4.95
N CYS A 246 -23.94 12.51 -4.79
CA CYS A 246 -25.26 12.94 -4.36
C CYS A 246 -26.40 12.42 -5.25
N PRO A 247 -26.26 12.37 -6.59
CA PRO A 247 -27.36 11.87 -7.41
C PRO A 247 -27.59 10.35 -7.26
N ALA A 248 -26.52 9.57 -7.04
CA ALA A 248 -26.66 8.14 -6.77
C ALA A 248 -27.33 7.89 -5.42
N LYS A 249 -27.00 8.69 -4.39
CA LYS A 249 -27.70 8.70 -3.10
C LYS A 249 -29.18 8.99 -3.26
N ALA A 250 -29.52 10.04 -4.01
CA ALA A 250 -30.93 10.41 -4.26
C ALA A 250 -31.71 9.34 -5.02
N TYR A 251 -31.07 8.65 -5.97
CA TYR A 251 -31.71 7.55 -6.70
C TYR A 251 -32.19 6.42 -5.78
N ASP A 252 -31.41 6.11 -4.75
CA ASP A 252 -31.73 5.06 -3.77
C ASP A 252 -32.43 5.59 -2.51
N ASN A 253 -33.02 6.79 -2.58
CA ASN A 253 -33.70 7.47 -1.47
C ASN A 253 -32.83 7.63 -0.21
N ALA A 254 -31.56 7.99 -0.39
CA ALA A 254 -30.58 8.20 0.68
C ALA A 254 -29.97 9.62 0.63
N LEU A 255 -30.70 10.57 0.05
CA LEU A 255 -30.29 11.97 -0.08
C LEU A 255 -30.38 12.67 1.26
N PHE A 256 -29.28 13.18 1.78
CA PHE A 256 -29.31 14.05 2.94
C PHE A 256 -29.32 15.53 2.55
N LEU A 257 -29.99 16.33 3.38
CA LEU A 257 -29.92 17.79 3.38
C LEU A 257 -28.48 18.21 3.63
N CYS A 258 -28.04 19.22 2.88
CA CYS A 258 -26.68 19.79 2.98
C CYS A 258 -26.69 21.19 3.60
N GLY A 259 -27.71 21.52 4.39
CA GLY A 259 -27.77 22.73 5.21
C GLY A 259 -28.22 24.01 4.50
N THR A 260 -28.23 24.05 3.17
CA THR A 260 -28.67 25.22 2.38
C THR A 260 -29.15 24.82 0.98
N ASN A 261 -29.89 25.71 0.31
CA ASN A 261 -30.43 25.59 -1.05
C ASN A 261 -31.33 24.36 -1.23
N TYR A 262 -32.13 24.06 -0.22
CA TYR A 262 -33.10 22.98 -0.25
C TYR A 262 -34.49 23.51 0.06
N ALA A 263 -35.51 22.78 -0.40
CA ALA A 263 -36.91 23.01 -0.10
C ALA A 263 -37.48 21.77 0.60
N ILE A 264 -38.33 21.94 1.60
CA ILE A 264 -38.93 20.85 2.37
C ILE A 264 -40.39 21.18 2.69
N ARG A 265 -41.27 20.17 2.65
CA ARG A 265 -42.63 20.31 3.18
C ARG A 265 -42.57 20.54 4.68
N ARG A 266 -43.27 21.56 5.17
CA ARG A 266 -43.36 21.87 6.60
C ARG A 266 -43.81 20.64 7.39
N GLU A 267 -44.79 19.90 6.87
CA GLU A 267 -45.27 18.66 7.47
C GLU A 267 -44.14 17.66 7.76
N ALA A 268 -43.27 17.39 6.78
CA ALA A 268 -42.18 16.43 6.95
C ALA A 268 -41.19 16.88 8.05
N LEU A 269 -40.91 18.18 8.11
CA LEU A 269 -40.02 18.75 9.11
C LEU A 269 -40.64 18.73 10.51
N LEU A 270 -41.94 19.05 10.64
CA LEU A 270 -42.65 18.98 11.91
C LEU A 270 -42.76 17.55 12.43
N GLN A 271 -43.02 16.57 11.56
CA GLN A 271 -43.05 15.17 11.95
C GLN A 271 -41.67 14.68 12.44
N ALA A 272 -40.56 15.21 11.91
CA ALA A 272 -39.21 14.94 12.42
C ALA A 272 -38.89 15.63 13.77
N GLY A 273 -39.81 16.45 14.28
CA GLY A 273 -39.64 17.27 15.49
C GLY A 273 -38.87 18.58 15.24
N GLY A 274 -38.89 19.08 14.01
CA GLY A 274 -38.07 20.20 13.55
C GLY A 274 -36.67 19.76 13.11
N VAL A 275 -35.77 20.74 12.97
CA VAL A 275 -34.35 20.49 12.68
C VAL A 275 -33.64 19.98 13.95
N ASP A 276 -32.86 18.91 13.84
CA ASP A 276 -32.20 18.25 14.97
C ASP A 276 -31.06 19.10 15.56
N ASN A 277 -31.33 19.77 16.68
CA ASN A 277 -30.42 20.71 17.32
C ASN A 277 -29.40 20.09 18.27
N ARG A 278 -29.30 18.75 18.32
CA ARG A 278 -28.34 18.04 19.19
C ARG A 278 -26.94 17.96 18.60
N PHE A 279 -26.79 18.20 17.30
CA PHE A 279 -25.54 18.04 16.57
C PHE A 279 -25.15 19.32 15.86
N VAL A 280 -23.84 19.50 15.64
CA VAL A 280 -23.28 20.61 14.87
C VAL A 280 -23.59 20.49 13.37
N THR A 281 -23.88 19.28 12.88
CA THR A 281 -24.36 19.00 11.52
C THR A 281 -25.83 18.60 11.61
N GLU A 282 -26.66 19.59 11.92
CA GLU A 282 -28.10 19.43 12.16
C GLU A 282 -28.84 18.92 10.93
N ASP A 283 -28.38 19.31 9.75
CA ASP A 283 -28.91 18.95 8.44
C ASP A 283 -28.80 17.45 8.17
N TYR A 284 -27.62 16.88 8.38
CA TYR A 284 -27.35 15.46 8.23
C TYR A 284 -28.12 14.63 9.26
N ALA A 285 -28.16 15.08 10.52
CA ALA A 285 -28.91 14.41 11.58
C ALA A 285 -30.43 14.42 11.32
N THR A 286 -30.96 15.55 10.85
CA THR A 286 -32.38 15.68 10.45
C THR A 286 -32.69 14.73 9.28
N SER A 287 -31.76 14.59 8.33
CA SER A 287 -31.91 13.67 7.20
C SER A 287 -32.01 12.21 7.61
N ILE A 288 -31.25 11.79 8.64
CA ILE A 288 -31.37 10.44 9.21
C ILE A 288 -32.80 10.23 9.74
N LYS A 289 -33.33 11.18 10.52
CA LYS A 289 -34.70 11.11 11.03
C LYS A 289 -35.73 11.02 9.91
N LEU A 290 -35.63 11.89 8.91
CA LEU A 290 -36.52 11.90 7.76
C LEU A 290 -36.56 10.53 7.08
N HIS A 291 -35.40 9.92 6.79
CA HIS A 291 -35.39 8.59 6.16
C HIS A 291 -35.86 7.47 7.09
N LEU A 292 -35.60 7.54 8.40
CA LEU A 292 -36.14 6.58 9.36
C LEU A 292 -37.67 6.61 9.41
N MET A 293 -38.26 7.76 9.09
CA MET A 293 -39.70 7.97 8.97
C MET A 293 -40.25 7.67 7.56
N GLY A 294 -39.41 7.14 6.65
CA GLY A 294 -39.83 6.80 5.30
C GLY A 294 -39.99 8.00 4.36
N LYS A 295 -39.53 9.19 4.76
CA LYS A 295 -39.61 10.41 3.94
C LYS A 295 -38.73 10.29 2.69
N ARG A 296 -39.17 10.94 1.61
CA ARG A 296 -38.56 10.84 0.29
C ARG A 296 -37.91 12.15 -0.15
N GLY A 297 -36.62 12.06 -0.46
CA GLY A 297 -35.83 13.16 -0.99
C GLY A 297 -35.61 13.10 -2.51
N VAL A 298 -35.59 14.25 -3.17
CA VAL A 298 -35.19 14.37 -4.58
C VAL A 298 -34.00 15.31 -4.73
N PHE A 299 -33.02 14.89 -5.54
CA PHE A 299 -31.91 15.76 -5.93
C PHE A 299 -32.16 16.31 -7.32
N ILE A 300 -32.11 17.64 -7.45
CA ILE A 300 -32.06 18.30 -8.76
C ILE A 300 -30.63 18.71 -9.03
N SER A 301 -30.14 18.40 -10.23
CA SER A 301 -28.74 18.63 -10.57
C SER A 301 -28.49 20.07 -11.05
N LYS A 302 -29.55 20.85 -11.30
CA LYS A 302 -29.45 22.26 -11.72
C LYS A 302 -28.91 23.12 -10.57
N VAL A 303 -27.87 23.92 -10.85
CA VAL A 303 -27.31 24.88 -9.90
C VAL A 303 -28.30 26.03 -9.71
N LEU A 304 -28.97 26.10 -8.56
CA LEU A 304 -30.00 27.11 -8.27
C LEU A 304 -29.55 28.21 -7.31
N ALA A 305 -28.39 28.08 -6.66
CA ALA A 305 -27.83 29.10 -5.81
C ALA A 305 -26.30 29.08 -5.86
N LEU A 306 -25.68 30.21 -5.55
CA LEU A 306 -24.22 30.39 -5.53
C LEU A 306 -23.79 30.91 -4.16
N GLY A 307 -22.88 30.17 -3.52
CA GLY A 307 -22.35 30.48 -2.19
C GLY A 307 -20.94 31.04 -2.20
N MET A 308 -20.37 31.17 -1.00
CA MET A 308 -18.94 31.47 -0.80
C MET A 308 -18.15 30.29 -0.22
N ALA A 309 -17.11 29.87 -0.95
CA ALA A 309 -16.12 28.89 -0.51
C ALA A 309 -15.24 29.48 0.61
N PRO A 310 -14.64 28.64 1.48
CA PRO A 310 -13.58 29.09 2.37
C PRO A 310 -12.38 29.60 1.57
N MET A 311 -11.82 30.72 1.99
CA MET A 311 -10.80 31.43 1.20
C MET A 311 -9.36 31.06 1.60
N ASN A 312 -9.14 30.56 2.82
CA ASN A 312 -7.84 30.16 3.35
C ASN A 312 -7.92 28.80 4.07
N LEU A 313 -6.77 28.23 4.46
CA LEU A 313 -6.73 26.90 5.07
C LEU A 313 -7.38 26.87 6.46
N LYS A 314 -7.20 27.91 7.27
CA LYS A 314 -7.83 28.00 8.60
C LYS A 314 -9.36 27.84 8.52
N GLU A 315 -10.02 28.57 7.62
CA GLU A 315 -11.48 28.48 7.43
C GLU A 315 -11.90 27.10 6.91
N TYR A 316 -11.18 26.59 5.91
CA TYR A 316 -11.46 25.27 5.34
C TYR A 316 -11.31 24.16 6.40
N PHE A 317 -10.23 24.17 7.18
CA PHE A 317 -9.99 23.20 8.25
C PHE A 317 -11.02 23.27 9.36
N ASN A 318 -11.46 24.47 9.74
CA ASN A 318 -12.54 24.64 10.71
C ASN A 318 -13.87 24.06 10.18
N GLN A 319 -14.17 24.28 8.91
CA GLN A 319 -15.36 23.72 8.26
C GLN A 319 -15.29 22.18 8.20
N GLN A 320 -14.18 21.62 7.70
CA GLN A 320 -14.02 20.16 7.60
C GLN A 320 -14.02 19.47 8.97
N THR A 321 -13.44 20.10 10.01
CA THR A 321 -13.49 19.58 11.39
C THR A 321 -14.93 19.44 11.87
N ARG A 322 -15.77 20.47 11.64
CA ARG A 322 -17.18 20.46 12.06
C ARG A 322 -17.97 19.39 11.33
N TRP A 323 -17.81 19.28 10.02
CA TRP A 323 -18.49 18.28 9.20
C TRP A 323 -18.10 16.86 9.62
N CYS A 324 -16.80 16.60 9.76
CA CYS A 324 -16.29 15.30 10.18
C CYS A 324 -16.83 14.90 11.56
N LYS A 325 -16.65 15.78 12.55
CA LYS A 325 -17.09 15.47 13.91
C LYS A 325 -18.61 15.33 14.00
N GLY A 326 -19.37 16.26 13.44
CA GLY A 326 -20.83 16.26 13.53
C GLY A 326 -21.45 15.03 12.87
N CYS A 327 -20.99 14.65 11.68
CA CYS A 327 -21.48 13.46 10.99
C CYS A 327 -21.13 12.17 11.75
N LEU A 328 -19.91 12.06 12.30
CA LEU A 328 -19.51 10.90 13.11
C LEU A 328 -20.32 10.81 14.41
N ASP A 329 -20.54 11.92 15.11
CA ASP A 329 -21.35 11.95 16.33
C ASP A 329 -22.81 11.57 16.02
N ALA A 330 -23.38 12.07 14.93
CA ALA A 330 -24.73 11.74 14.49
C ALA A 330 -24.85 10.24 14.15
N ASN A 331 -23.94 9.72 13.32
CA ASN A 331 -23.93 8.30 12.97
C ASN A 331 -23.70 7.39 14.19
N GLY A 332 -22.83 7.79 15.11
CA GLY A 332 -22.60 7.07 16.37
C GLY A 332 -23.87 7.05 17.24
N LYS A 333 -24.59 8.17 17.33
CA LYS A 333 -25.85 8.24 18.08
C LYS A 333 -26.96 7.38 17.45
N TYR A 334 -27.06 7.37 16.12
CA TYR A 334 -28.06 6.62 15.36
C TYR A 334 -27.57 5.25 14.88
N LEU A 335 -26.47 4.72 15.44
CA LEU A 335 -25.80 3.53 14.91
C LEU A 335 -26.73 2.32 14.85
N LYS A 336 -27.55 2.13 15.89
CA LYS A 336 -28.49 1.00 15.97
C LYS A 336 -29.57 1.10 14.88
N GLU A 337 -30.12 2.30 14.68
CA GLU A 337 -31.14 2.60 13.68
C GLU A 337 -30.58 2.48 12.26
N LEU A 338 -29.33 2.91 12.04
CA LEU A 338 -28.66 2.80 10.74
C LEU A 338 -28.36 1.34 10.38
N LEU A 339 -28.03 0.48 11.36
CA LEU A 339 -27.72 -0.94 11.11
C LEU A 339 -29.00 -1.81 11.06
N PHE A 340 -29.90 -1.64 12.03
CA PHE A 340 -31.02 -2.56 12.27
C PHE A 340 -32.39 -1.90 12.12
N GLY A 341 -32.46 -0.58 11.92
CA GLY A 341 -33.72 0.13 11.73
C GLY A 341 -34.39 -0.10 10.36
N PRO A 342 -35.48 0.62 10.08
CA PRO A 342 -36.38 0.38 8.94
C PRO A 342 -35.82 0.78 7.58
N LEU A 343 -34.59 1.31 7.53
CA LEU A 343 -33.94 1.68 6.28
C LEU A 343 -33.74 0.46 5.37
N ASN A 344 -33.92 0.65 4.07
CA ASN A 344 -33.60 -0.41 3.11
C ASN A 344 -32.08 -0.59 2.98
N TRP A 345 -31.64 -1.74 2.47
CA TRP A 345 -30.21 -2.08 2.40
C TRP A 345 -29.37 -1.06 1.61
N LYS A 346 -29.95 -0.39 0.60
CA LYS A 346 -29.24 0.65 -0.17
C LYS A 346 -29.06 1.94 0.60
N GLN A 347 -30.08 2.35 1.36
CA GLN A 347 -29.98 3.48 2.30
C GLN A 347 -28.91 3.19 3.35
N LYS A 348 -28.93 1.99 3.96
CA LYS A 348 -27.91 1.53 4.91
C LYS A 348 -26.52 1.59 4.31
N PHE A 349 -26.34 1.11 3.07
CA PHE A 349 -25.08 1.19 2.35
C PHE A 349 -24.60 2.64 2.13
N HIS A 350 -25.48 3.55 1.72
CA HIS A 350 -25.13 4.95 1.53
C HIS A 350 -24.74 5.67 2.83
N TYR A 351 -25.43 5.37 3.93
CA TYR A 351 -25.09 5.89 5.26
C TYR A 351 -23.79 5.29 5.80
N PHE A 352 -23.56 3.99 5.56
CA PHE A 352 -22.29 3.32 5.85
C PHE A 352 -21.13 3.99 5.11
N LEU A 353 -21.26 4.23 3.80
CA LEU A 353 -20.22 4.92 3.02
C LEU A 353 -19.96 6.35 3.54
N SER A 354 -21.02 7.09 3.90
CA SER A 354 -20.88 8.42 4.49
C SER A 354 -20.19 8.39 5.86
N THR A 355 -20.39 7.33 6.64
CA THR A 355 -19.71 7.14 7.93
C THR A 355 -18.24 6.81 7.72
N VAL A 356 -17.97 5.80 6.88
CA VAL A 356 -16.61 5.33 6.58
C VAL A 356 -15.77 6.42 5.92
N TYR A 357 -16.36 7.29 5.09
CA TYR A 357 -15.65 8.42 4.48
C TYR A 357 -14.88 9.24 5.51
N TYR A 358 -15.44 9.55 6.68
CA TYR A 358 -14.74 10.40 7.67
C TYR A 358 -13.56 9.72 8.40
N PHE A 359 -13.30 8.44 8.12
CA PHE A 359 -12.04 7.79 8.50
C PHE A 359 -10.85 8.20 7.60
N ILE A 360 -11.10 9.00 6.56
CA ILE A 360 -10.13 9.46 5.56
C ILE A 360 -8.86 10.07 6.17
N GLY A 361 -8.97 10.85 7.25
CA GLY A 361 -7.80 11.44 7.89
C GLY A 361 -6.88 10.45 8.57
N VAL A 362 -7.45 9.41 9.20
CA VAL A 362 -6.67 8.33 9.82
C VAL A 362 -6.04 7.47 8.74
N ARG A 363 -6.79 7.15 7.68
CA ARG A 363 -6.25 6.49 6.48
C ARG A 363 -5.04 7.24 5.93
N ASP A 364 -5.20 8.54 5.63
CA ASP A 364 -4.13 9.34 5.01
C ASP A 364 -2.91 9.46 5.90
N LEU A 365 -3.12 9.60 7.21
CA LEU A 365 -2.01 9.57 8.17
C LEU A 365 -1.23 8.25 8.07
N ILE A 366 -1.92 7.10 8.02
CA ILE A 366 -1.26 5.80 7.91
C ILE A 366 -0.50 5.68 6.58
N LEU A 367 -1.14 6.05 5.46
CA LEU A 367 -0.53 5.93 4.13
C LEU A 367 0.70 6.84 3.97
N ILE A 368 0.62 8.08 4.44
CA ILE A 368 1.74 9.05 4.39
C ILE A 368 2.93 8.57 5.25
N LEU A 369 2.65 7.90 6.38
CA LEU A 369 3.70 7.39 7.25
C LEU A 369 4.21 6.00 6.84
N ALA A 370 3.51 5.27 5.98
CA ALA A 370 3.83 3.90 5.59
C ALA A 370 5.24 3.71 4.97
N PRO A 371 5.81 4.68 4.23
CA PRO A 371 7.18 4.55 3.71
C PRO A 371 8.27 4.68 4.78
N ILE A 372 8.00 5.28 5.94
CA ILE A 372 9.01 5.61 6.96
C ILE A 372 9.77 4.37 7.47
N PRO A 373 9.10 3.25 7.85
CA PRO A 373 9.77 2.00 8.20
C PRO A 373 10.80 1.54 7.16
N TYR A 374 10.47 1.69 5.87
CA TYR A 374 11.37 1.33 4.78
C TYR A 374 12.55 2.30 4.66
N LEU A 375 12.29 3.61 4.70
CA LEU A 375 13.30 4.64 4.49
C LEU A 375 14.40 4.65 5.56
N PHE A 376 14.06 4.40 6.82
CA PHE A 376 15.02 4.46 7.93
C PHE A 376 15.60 3.11 8.32
N TRP A 377 14.88 2.01 8.09
CA TRP A 377 15.28 0.68 8.56
C TRP A 377 15.29 -0.40 7.47
N GLY A 378 14.98 -0.07 6.22
CA GLY A 378 14.96 -1.03 5.11
C GLY A 378 13.82 -2.04 5.19
N VAL A 379 12.83 -1.81 6.06
CA VAL A 379 11.75 -2.75 6.35
C VAL A 379 10.57 -2.55 5.40
N SER A 380 10.24 -3.56 4.60
CA SER A 380 9.05 -3.54 3.75
C SER A 380 7.81 -4.06 4.48
N LEU A 381 6.75 -3.27 4.48
CA LEU A 381 5.44 -3.64 5.06
C LEU A 381 4.64 -4.61 4.18
N ILE A 382 5.06 -4.82 2.92
CA ILE A 382 4.41 -5.70 1.94
C ILE A 382 5.34 -6.85 1.59
N ARG A 383 4.85 -8.10 1.65
CA ARG A 383 5.63 -9.31 1.36
C ARG A 383 5.87 -9.52 -0.14
N ALA A 384 4.87 -9.19 -0.98
CA ALA A 384 4.91 -9.40 -2.43
C ALA A 384 5.61 -8.27 -3.20
N ASN A 385 6.92 -8.11 -3.00
CA ASN A 385 7.72 -7.14 -3.77
C ASN A 385 8.27 -7.79 -5.05
N THR A 386 7.38 -8.26 -5.93
CA THR A 386 7.73 -8.88 -7.22
C THR A 386 7.36 -7.96 -8.38
N ILE A 387 8.05 -8.13 -9.52
CA ILE A 387 7.71 -7.39 -10.75
C ILE A 387 6.29 -7.72 -11.24
N GLN A 388 5.81 -8.95 -11.02
CA GLN A 388 4.46 -9.37 -11.43
C GLN A 388 3.39 -8.64 -10.62
N TYR A 389 3.54 -8.53 -9.30
CA TYR A 389 2.62 -7.73 -8.48
C TYR A 389 2.62 -6.27 -8.94
N LEU A 390 3.81 -5.70 -9.10
CA LEU A 390 3.97 -4.31 -9.51
C LEU A 390 3.30 -4.04 -10.87
N ALA A 391 3.61 -4.86 -11.87
CA ALA A 391 3.19 -4.64 -13.26
C ALA A 391 1.73 -5.00 -13.53
N PHE A 392 1.20 -6.07 -12.92
CA PHE A 392 -0.11 -6.61 -13.28
C PHE A 392 -1.22 -6.28 -12.28
N ILE A 393 -0.89 -5.86 -11.06
CA ILE A 393 -1.90 -5.56 -10.02
C ILE A 393 -1.79 -4.11 -9.59
N TYR A 394 -0.62 -3.73 -9.10
CA TYR A 394 -0.43 -2.46 -8.42
C TYR A 394 -0.47 -1.25 -9.37
N LEU A 395 0.38 -1.25 -10.41
CA LEU A 395 0.43 -0.14 -11.38
C LEU A 395 -0.89 0.04 -12.16
N PRO A 396 -1.56 -1.02 -12.65
CA PRO A 396 -2.85 -0.85 -13.33
C PRO A 396 -3.90 -0.20 -12.45
N LEU A 397 -4.01 -0.61 -11.18
CA LEU A 397 -4.95 -0.01 -10.23
C LEU A 397 -4.58 1.45 -9.93
N MET A 398 -3.30 1.74 -9.70
CA MET A 398 -2.81 3.09 -9.42
C MET A 398 -3.08 4.03 -10.61
N ILE A 399 -2.73 3.61 -11.83
CA ILE A 399 -2.97 4.37 -13.06
C ILE A 399 -4.47 4.61 -13.25
N PHE A 400 -5.29 3.57 -13.03
CA PHE A 400 -6.74 3.70 -13.12
C PHE A 400 -7.28 4.72 -12.10
N ASN A 401 -6.86 4.62 -10.83
CA ASN A 401 -7.32 5.51 -9.77
C ASN A 401 -6.95 6.97 -10.05
N PHE A 402 -5.68 7.26 -10.38
CA PHE A 402 -5.27 8.60 -10.76
C PHE A 402 -6.03 9.09 -12.00
N SER A 403 -6.14 8.28 -13.05
CA SER A 403 -6.89 8.66 -14.26
C SER A 403 -8.34 9.02 -13.93
N LEU A 404 -8.99 8.23 -13.08
CA LEU A 404 -10.35 8.48 -12.64
C LEU A 404 -10.47 9.79 -11.83
N PHE A 405 -9.54 10.02 -10.90
CA PHE A 405 -9.48 11.27 -10.13
C PHE A 405 -9.30 12.50 -11.04
N PHE A 406 -8.33 12.47 -11.95
CA PHE A 406 -8.03 13.58 -12.87
C PHE A 406 -9.16 13.88 -13.86
N VAL A 407 -9.97 12.88 -14.21
CA VAL A 407 -11.15 13.05 -15.07
C VAL A 407 -12.34 13.60 -14.30
N THR A 408 -12.52 13.21 -13.04
CA THR A 408 -13.73 13.53 -12.27
C THR A 408 -13.63 14.84 -11.51
N PHE A 409 -12.44 15.20 -11.00
CA PHE A 409 -12.23 16.45 -10.26
C PHE A 409 -11.94 17.63 -11.19
N GLN A 410 -12.65 18.74 -10.95
CA GLN A 410 -12.21 20.04 -11.46
C GLN A 410 -10.95 20.47 -10.71
N ASN A 411 -10.03 21.20 -11.35
CA ASN A 411 -8.76 21.61 -10.71
C ASN A 411 -8.06 20.47 -9.94
N PRO A 412 -7.77 19.32 -10.58
CA PRO A 412 -7.41 18.09 -9.87
C PRO A 412 -6.14 18.24 -9.02
N ILE A 413 -5.15 19.01 -9.47
CA ILE A 413 -3.93 19.24 -8.66
C ILE A 413 -4.24 19.97 -7.35
N LYS A 414 -5.07 21.03 -7.39
CA LYS A 414 -5.44 21.79 -6.18
C LYS A 414 -6.30 20.95 -5.24
N SER A 415 -7.17 20.11 -5.80
CA SER A 415 -7.96 19.14 -5.03
C SER A 415 -7.05 18.13 -4.33
N LEU A 416 -6.09 17.57 -5.07
CA LEU A 416 -5.13 16.59 -4.55
C LEU A 416 -4.24 17.16 -3.44
N VAL A 417 -3.75 18.39 -3.62
CA VAL A 417 -3.05 19.13 -2.56
C VAL A 417 -3.97 19.27 -1.35
N LEU A 418 -5.21 19.73 -1.55
CA LEU A 418 -6.15 19.96 -0.45
C LEU A 418 -6.50 18.67 0.31
N ASP A 419 -6.63 17.53 -0.39
CA ASP A 419 -6.82 16.20 0.20
C ASP A 419 -5.63 15.83 1.08
N VAL A 420 -4.42 15.85 0.52
CA VAL A 420 -3.19 15.46 1.24
C VAL A 420 -2.95 16.34 2.47
N VAL A 421 -3.17 17.65 2.40
CA VAL A 421 -2.91 18.54 3.55
C VAL A 421 -3.96 18.45 4.67
N SER A 422 -5.09 17.80 4.42
CA SER A 422 -6.21 17.75 5.35
C SER A 422 -6.12 16.61 6.38
N PHE A 423 -5.17 15.68 6.22
CA PHE A 423 -5.05 14.50 7.10
C PHE A 423 -5.08 14.82 8.62
N PRO A 424 -4.40 15.87 9.15
CA PRO A 424 -4.38 16.11 10.60
C PRO A 424 -5.74 16.56 11.13
N VAL A 425 -6.51 17.24 10.27
CA VAL A 425 -7.81 17.83 10.60
C VAL A 425 -8.85 16.72 10.73
N PHE A 426 -8.94 15.87 9.72
CA PHE A 426 -9.83 14.72 9.72
C PHE A 426 -9.43 13.70 10.79
N ALA A 427 -8.14 13.40 10.96
CA ALA A 427 -7.68 12.46 11.99
C ALA A 427 -8.02 12.96 13.40
N LYS A 428 -7.78 14.24 13.69
CA LYS A 428 -8.13 14.85 14.98
C LYS A 428 -9.64 14.82 15.24
N ALA A 429 -10.45 15.17 14.25
CA ALA A 429 -11.91 15.17 14.37
C ALA A 429 -12.45 13.75 14.59
N PHE A 430 -11.94 12.77 13.84
CA PHE A 430 -12.28 11.36 14.00
C PHE A 430 -11.96 10.87 15.41
N LEU A 431 -10.71 11.04 15.86
CA LEU A 431 -10.29 10.62 17.20
C LEU A 431 -11.10 11.30 18.30
N ALA A 432 -11.39 12.59 18.16
CA ALA A 432 -12.21 13.33 19.11
C ALA A 432 -13.65 12.77 19.21
N SER A 433 -14.26 12.36 18.09
CA SER A 433 -15.58 11.73 18.08
C SER A 433 -15.53 10.36 18.76
N VAL A 434 -14.54 9.51 18.43
CA VAL A 434 -14.38 8.17 19.02
C VAL A 434 -14.20 8.22 20.54
N ILE A 435 -13.43 9.18 21.06
CA ILE A 435 -13.21 9.34 22.51
C ILE A 435 -14.29 10.19 23.21
N GLY A 436 -15.31 10.68 22.50
CA GLY A 436 -16.37 11.52 23.06
C GLY A 436 -15.92 12.93 23.49
N LYS A 437 -14.81 13.44 22.96
CA LYS A 437 -14.29 14.78 23.29
C LYS A 437 -14.96 15.86 22.46
N ASN A 438 -15.50 16.88 23.13
CA ASN A 438 -16.00 18.08 22.46
C ASN A 438 -14.85 18.91 21.88
N LEU A 439 -15.03 19.40 20.65
CA LEU A 439 -14.10 20.32 20.01
C LEU A 439 -14.67 21.74 20.07
N PRO A 440 -13.84 22.77 20.25
CA PRO A 440 -14.30 24.16 20.29
C PRO A 440 -14.95 24.55 18.96
N PHE A 441 -16.09 25.23 19.05
CA PHE A 441 -16.85 25.73 17.91
C PHE A 441 -16.57 27.21 17.69
N SER A 442 -16.29 27.60 16.45
CA SER A 442 -16.17 29.00 16.04
C SER A 442 -16.95 29.23 14.76
N VAL A 443 -17.76 30.30 14.73
CA VAL A 443 -18.45 30.75 13.52
C VAL A 443 -17.39 31.15 12.48
N THR A 444 -17.55 30.65 11.25
CA THR A 444 -16.66 30.97 10.15
C THR A 444 -17.04 32.34 9.59
N ILE A 445 -16.26 33.38 9.90
CA ILE A 445 -16.47 34.71 9.32
C ILE A 445 -15.96 34.68 7.87
N LYS A 446 -16.80 35.06 6.91
CA LYS A 446 -16.51 35.00 5.46
C LYS A 446 -15.74 36.23 5.00
N LYS A 447 -14.64 36.55 5.67
CA LYS A 447 -13.74 37.65 5.30
C LYS A 447 -12.34 37.10 5.13
N TYR A 448 -11.71 37.40 4.00
CA TYR A 448 -10.34 36.97 3.77
C TYR A 448 -9.41 37.63 4.79
N GLU A 449 -8.79 36.81 5.63
CA GLU A 449 -7.73 37.20 6.54
C GLU A 449 -6.45 36.44 6.19
N LYS A 450 -5.32 37.15 6.25
CA LYS A 450 -4.00 36.51 6.14
C LYS A 450 -3.76 35.64 7.36
N GLU A 451 -3.27 34.44 7.12
CA GLU A 451 -2.85 33.46 8.13
C GLU A 451 -1.34 33.40 8.25
N ASN A 452 -0.85 32.96 9.42
CA ASN A 452 0.56 32.61 9.58
C ASN A 452 0.79 31.20 9.01
N PRO A 453 1.53 31.04 7.89
CA PRO A 453 1.67 29.75 7.22
C PRO A 453 2.31 28.67 8.10
N PHE A 454 3.31 29.04 8.91
CA PHE A 454 3.99 28.09 9.80
C PHE A 454 3.09 27.58 10.92
N LYS A 455 2.15 28.42 11.38
CA LYS A 455 1.20 28.03 12.44
C LYS A 455 0.10 27.10 11.91
N VAL A 456 -0.51 27.45 10.78
CA VAL A 456 -1.63 26.67 10.20
C VAL A 456 -1.14 25.34 9.61
N TYR A 457 0.10 25.29 9.11
CA TYR A 457 0.67 24.17 8.36
C TYR A 457 1.68 23.32 9.16
N ARG A 458 1.78 23.55 10.47
CA ARG A 458 2.84 22.99 11.33
C ARG A 458 2.98 21.47 11.22
N ASN A 459 1.87 20.74 11.31
CA ASN A 459 1.89 19.28 11.35
C ASN A 459 2.30 18.70 9.99
N GLN A 460 1.78 19.28 8.91
CA GLN A 460 2.09 18.91 7.53
C GLN A 460 3.57 19.15 7.23
N LEU A 461 4.12 20.28 7.70
CA LEU A 461 5.53 20.60 7.51
C LEU A 461 6.47 19.61 8.23
N ILE A 462 6.13 19.21 9.46
CA ILE A 462 6.91 18.20 10.21
C ILE A 462 6.95 16.88 9.43
N VAL A 463 5.79 16.41 8.96
CA VAL A 463 5.72 15.15 8.21
C VAL A 463 6.49 15.23 6.88
N ALA A 464 6.37 16.34 6.16
CA ALA A 464 7.15 16.56 4.94
C ALA A 464 8.66 16.50 5.20
N LEU A 465 9.14 17.14 6.28
CA LEU A 465 10.56 17.13 6.66
C LEU A 465 11.04 15.72 7.03
N VAL A 466 10.22 14.93 7.74
CA VAL A 466 10.55 13.53 8.08
C VAL A 466 10.64 12.65 6.83
N LEU A 467 9.73 12.82 5.87
CA LEU A 467 9.79 12.07 4.60
C LEU A 467 11.01 12.46 3.76
N ILE A 468 11.31 13.76 3.66
CA ILE A 468 12.50 14.26 2.96
C ILE A 468 13.78 13.75 3.62
N SER A 469 13.87 13.81 4.96
CA SER A 469 15.04 13.32 5.68
C SER A 469 15.18 11.79 5.53
N GLY A 470 14.09 11.04 5.54
CA GLY A 470 14.09 9.60 5.27
C GLY A 470 14.56 9.25 3.86
N LEU A 471 14.09 9.98 2.83
CA LEU A 471 14.56 9.81 1.45
C LEU A 471 16.06 10.09 1.31
N ILE A 472 16.56 11.16 1.94
CA ILE A 472 17.98 11.51 1.95
C ILE A 472 18.78 10.42 2.68
N PHE A 473 18.35 10.03 3.87
CA PHE A 473 19.00 9.02 4.70
C PHE A 473 19.10 7.67 3.97
N SER A 474 17.99 7.18 3.43
CA SER A 474 17.93 5.92 2.67
C SER A 474 18.87 5.95 1.46
N THR A 475 18.95 7.09 0.76
CA THR A 475 19.81 7.26 -0.42
C THR A 475 21.30 7.30 -0.04
N ILE A 476 21.66 8.00 1.04
CA ILE A 476 23.03 8.09 1.54
C ILE A 476 23.53 6.74 2.05
N THR A 477 22.68 6.02 2.79
CA THR A 477 23.05 4.74 3.41
C THR A 477 23.07 3.57 2.41
N LYS A 478 22.60 3.76 1.17
CA LYS A 478 22.49 2.72 0.13
C LYS A 478 21.80 1.43 0.61
N SER A 479 20.80 1.57 1.48
CA SER A 479 20.01 0.47 2.05
C SER A 479 19.08 -0.16 1.00
N ASN A 480 19.65 -0.91 0.04
CA ASN A 480 18.90 -1.56 -1.04
C ASN A 480 18.70 -3.05 -0.77
N TYR A 481 17.59 -3.39 -0.11
CA TYR A 481 17.25 -4.78 0.23
C TYR A 481 16.24 -5.43 -0.75
N ASN A 482 15.49 -4.65 -1.54
CA ASN A 482 14.65 -5.12 -2.65
C ASN A 482 14.33 -3.97 -3.63
N ILE A 483 14.63 -4.12 -4.92
CA ILE A 483 14.45 -3.05 -5.93
C ILE A 483 12.97 -2.63 -6.12
N HIS A 484 12.03 -3.56 -6.05
CA HIS A 484 10.60 -3.28 -6.24
C HIS A 484 10.00 -2.61 -5.00
N GLY A 485 10.36 -3.08 -3.81
CA GLY A 485 10.01 -2.44 -2.54
C GLY A 485 10.58 -1.02 -2.46
N HIS A 486 11.82 -0.82 -2.93
CA HIS A 486 12.44 0.49 -3.04
C HIS A 486 11.63 1.43 -3.92
N LEU A 487 11.26 1.01 -5.13
CA LEU A 487 10.48 1.83 -6.07
C LEU A 487 9.13 2.27 -5.48
N ILE A 488 8.38 1.36 -4.84
CA ILE A 488 7.07 1.68 -4.26
C ILE A 488 7.21 2.71 -3.12
N ASN A 489 8.12 2.46 -2.17
CA ASN A 489 8.28 3.33 -1.01
C ASN A 489 8.85 4.70 -1.39
N TYR A 490 9.82 4.75 -2.30
CA TYR A 490 10.38 6.01 -2.79
C TYR A 490 9.34 6.80 -3.58
N PHE A 491 8.53 6.15 -4.41
CA PHE A 491 7.46 6.82 -5.14
C PHE A 491 6.49 7.50 -4.17
N TRP A 492 5.96 6.78 -3.18
CA TRP A 492 4.99 7.36 -2.24
C TRP A 492 5.61 8.43 -1.34
N ALA A 493 6.79 8.18 -0.77
CA ALA A 493 7.46 9.17 0.05
C ALA A 493 7.75 10.46 -0.74
N THR A 494 8.16 10.33 -2.01
CA THR A 494 8.39 11.48 -2.89
C THR A 494 7.08 12.19 -3.21
N TYR A 495 6.03 11.44 -3.54
CA TYR A 495 4.70 11.96 -3.82
C TYR A 495 4.17 12.77 -2.62
N ASP A 496 4.16 12.19 -1.42
CA ASP A 496 3.64 12.83 -0.22
C ASP A 496 4.47 14.05 0.18
N ALA A 497 5.81 13.93 0.18
CA ALA A 497 6.71 15.05 0.44
C ALA A 497 6.50 16.20 -0.56
N LEU A 498 6.32 15.88 -1.85
CA LEU A 498 6.09 16.86 -2.90
C LEU A 498 4.76 17.60 -2.69
N PHE A 499 3.65 16.89 -2.50
CA PHE A 499 2.34 17.51 -2.36
C PHE A 499 2.20 18.31 -1.05
N LEU A 500 2.78 17.81 0.05
CA LEU A 500 2.88 18.58 1.30
C LEU A 500 3.75 19.84 1.12
N SER A 501 4.83 19.78 0.33
CA SER A 501 5.67 20.96 0.06
C SER A 501 4.96 21.97 -0.85
N ILE A 502 4.26 21.51 -1.89
CA ILE A 502 3.45 22.36 -2.78
C ILE A 502 2.36 23.09 -1.97
N GLY A 503 1.65 22.38 -1.09
CA GLY A 503 0.65 22.99 -0.22
C GLY A 503 1.24 24.10 0.64
N PHE A 504 2.42 23.89 1.25
CA PHE A 504 3.10 24.93 2.03
C PHE A 504 3.45 26.16 1.18
N ILE A 505 4.00 25.95 -0.03
CA ILE A 505 4.34 27.03 -0.96
C ILE A 505 3.10 27.83 -1.36
N LEU A 506 1.97 27.16 -1.63
CA LEU A 506 0.72 27.83 -2.00
C LEU A 506 0.20 28.70 -0.85
N VAL A 507 0.26 28.22 0.39
CA VAL A 507 -0.11 29.01 1.58
C VAL A 507 0.82 30.20 1.76
N VAL A 508 2.13 30.00 1.63
CA VAL A 508 3.12 31.09 1.72
C VAL A 508 2.86 32.16 0.65
N ARG A 509 2.61 31.75 -0.60
CA ARG A 509 2.32 32.67 -1.72
C ARG A 509 1.05 33.50 -1.47
N GLU A 510 0.02 32.90 -0.91
CA GLU A 510 -1.27 33.58 -0.69
C GLU A 510 -1.19 34.59 0.47
N ASN A 511 -0.28 34.35 1.42
CA ASN A 511 -0.10 35.18 2.60
C ASN A 511 1.04 36.22 2.47
N TYR A 512 2.07 35.93 1.67
CA TYR A 512 3.23 36.79 1.43
C TYR A 512 3.39 37.13 -0.06
N ASN A 513 3.62 38.42 -0.38
CA ASN A 513 3.93 38.87 -1.73
C ASN A 513 5.38 38.51 -2.10
N ILE A 514 5.64 37.26 -2.47
CA ILE A 514 6.98 36.79 -2.86
C ILE A 514 7.01 36.57 -4.37
N SER A 515 7.57 37.54 -5.11
CA SER A 515 7.74 37.50 -6.58
C SER A 515 8.85 36.54 -7.04
N PHE A 516 9.78 36.17 -6.16
CA PHE A 516 10.99 35.42 -6.53
C PHE A 516 10.77 33.91 -6.77
N ILE A 517 9.73 33.31 -6.17
CA ILE A 517 9.43 31.87 -6.30
C ILE A 517 8.66 31.56 -7.60
N GLU A 518 8.16 32.59 -8.30
CA GLU A 518 7.21 32.45 -9.39
C GLU A 518 7.75 31.73 -10.64
N SER A 519 9.03 31.85 -10.99
CA SER A 519 9.51 31.38 -12.30
C SER A 519 9.85 29.87 -12.33
N LYS A 520 10.64 29.38 -11.36
CA LYS A 520 11.13 27.98 -11.37
C LYS A 520 10.09 26.98 -10.87
N VAL A 521 9.34 27.29 -9.82
CA VAL A 521 8.34 26.37 -9.26
C VAL A 521 7.10 26.31 -10.16
N MET A 522 6.69 27.44 -10.76
CA MET A 522 5.58 27.41 -11.72
C MET A 522 5.97 26.71 -13.02
N ALA A 523 7.25 26.67 -13.40
CA ALA A 523 7.70 25.84 -14.53
C ALA A 523 7.51 24.35 -14.23
N ILE A 524 7.87 23.88 -13.03
CA ILE A 524 7.62 22.48 -12.60
C ILE A 524 6.12 22.19 -12.55
N TYR A 525 5.33 23.07 -11.92
CA TYR A 525 3.87 22.96 -11.85
C TYR A 525 3.21 22.96 -13.24
N ARG A 526 3.67 23.81 -14.17
CA ARG A 526 3.21 23.85 -15.57
C ARG A 526 3.61 22.59 -16.34
N ASN A 527 4.82 22.07 -16.14
CA ASN A 527 5.28 20.84 -16.79
C ASN A 527 4.45 19.63 -16.32
N VAL A 528 4.18 19.52 -15.01
CA VAL A 528 3.27 18.50 -14.47
C VAL A 528 1.87 18.64 -15.07
N LEU A 529 1.31 19.85 -15.12
CA LEU A 529 0.01 20.12 -15.74
C LEU A 529 -0.02 19.81 -17.24
N PHE A 530 1.06 20.07 -17.98
CA PHE A 530 1.16 19.80 -19.42
C PHE A 530 1.13 18.30 -19.71
N THR A 531 1.96 17.52 -19.01
CA THR A 531 1.99 16.05 -19.13
C THR A 531 0.65 15.42 -18.76
N LEU A 532 -0.07 16.01 -17.80
CA LEU A 532 -1.39 15.53 -17.37
C LEU A 532 -2.55 16.01 -18.27
N ASN A 533 -2.43 17.15 -18.95
CA ASN A 533 -3.39 17.53 -19.99
C ASN A 533 -3.24 16.68 -21.26
N LEU A 534 -2.02 16.20 -21.54
CA LEU A 534 -1.77 15.19 -22.56
C LEU A 534 -2.46 13.86 -22.21
N SER A 535 -2.41 13.43 -20.94
CA SER A 535 -3.11 12.23 -20.49
C SER A 535 -4.64 12.40 -20.52
N LYS A 536 -5.21 13.59 -20.29
CA LYS A 536 -6.64 13.85 -20.52
C LYS A 536 -7.08 13.64 -21.97
N ARG A 537 -6.22 13.89 -22.96
CA ARG A 537 -6.51 13.62 -24.39
C ARG A 537 -6.39 12.13 -24.73
N ILE A 538 -5.45 11.41 -24.11
CA ILE A 538 -5.23 9.98 -24.34
C ILE A 538 -6.27 9.11 -23.59
N ALA A 539 -6.65 9.50 -22.37
CA ALA A 539 -7.62 8.82 -21.51
C ALA A 539 -9.07 8.87 -22.03
N PHE A 540 -9.35 9.72 -23.03
CA PHE A 540 -10.65 9.77 -23.70
C PHE A 540 -10.80 8.78 -24.86
N ASN A 541 -9.81 7.93 -25.12
CA ASN A 541 -9.99 6.81 -26.03
C ASN A 541 -10.30 5.54 -25.22
N PRO A 542 -11.59 5.21 -24.97
CA PRO A 542 -11.98 3.96 -24.31
C PRO A 542 -11.44 2.71 -25.04
N ALA A 543 -11.00 2.85 -26.30
CA ALA A 543 -10.25 1.82 -27.00
C ALA A 543 -8.85 1.58 -26.40
N VAL A 544 -8.15 2.56 -25.85
CA VAL A 544 -6.79 2.36 -25.29
C VAL A 544 -6.85 1.67 -23.92
N LEU A 545 -7.81 2.06 -23.07
CA LEU A 545 -8.08 1.39 -21.79
C LEU A 545 -8.66 -0.02 -22.00
N GLY A 546 -9.50 -0.21 -23.02
CA GLY A 546 -10.09 -1.51 -23.36
C GLY A 546 -9.13 -2.46 -24.10
N PHE A 547 -8.31 -1.97 -25.02
CA PHE A 547 -7.40 -2.78 -25.85
C PHE A 547 -6.11 -3.14 -25.11
N GLY A 548 -5.58 -2.23 -24.28
CA GLY A 548 -4.52 -2.55 -23.32
C GLY A 548 -4.97 -3.59 -22.29
N ALA A 549 -6.20 -3.46 -21.77
CA ALA A 549 -6.78 -4.44 -20.85
C ALA A 549 -7.11 -5.79 -21.52
N MET A 550 -7.55 -5.82 -22.79
CA MET A 550 -7.83 -7.06 -23.51
C MET A 550 -6.54 -7.83 -23.85
N LEU A 551 -5.45 -7.13 -24.18
CA LEU A 551 -4.13 -7.74 -24.35
C LEU A 551 -3.57 -8.27 -23.01
N ILE A 552 -3.80 -7.54 -21.91
CA ILE A 552 -3.48 -8.02 -20.57
C ILE A 552 -4.32 -9.25 -20.21
N VAL A 553 -5.62 -9.31 -20.53
CA VAL A 553 -6.45 -10.50 -20.30
C VAL A 553 -6.02 -11.69 -21.18
N LEU A 554 -5.54 -11.47 -22.40
CA LEU A 554 -5.01 -12.53 -23.26
C LEU A 554 -3.64 -13.05 -22.80
N PHE A 555 -2.80 -12.20 -22.20
CA PHE A 555 -1.51 -12.61 -21.63
C PHE A 555 -1.62 -13.14 -20.19
N VAL A 556 -2.49 -12.57 -19.36
CA VAL A 556 -2.80 -13.01 -17.99
C VAL A 556 -3.66 -14.27 -18.02
N GLY A 557 -4.62 -14.40 -18.94
CA GLY A 557 -5.41 -15.62 -19.10
C GLY A 557 -4.53 -16.82 -19.47
N ARG A 558 -3.57 -16.64 -20.38
CA ARG A 558 -2.63 -17.70 -20.75
C ARG A 558 -1.60 -17.96 -19.65
N GLY A 559 -0.99 -16.93 -19.06
CA GLY A 559 -0.03 -17.09 -17.96
C GLY A 559 -0.63 -17.63 -16.65
N VAL A 560 -1.92 -17.37 -16.39
CA VAL A 560 -2.65 -17.95 -15.26
C VAL A 560 -3.12 -19.36 -15.61
N ILE A 561 -3.61 -19.66 -16.82
CA ILE A 561 -3.97 -21.04 -17.19
C ILE A 561 -2.72 -21.93 -17.25
N ASP A 562 -1.63 -21.47 -17.84
CA ASP A 562 -0.34 -22.18 -17.89
C ASP A 562 0.27 -22.28 -16.49
N GLY A 563 0.13 -21.23 -15.65
CA GLY A 563 0.56 -21.24 -14.26
C GLY A 563 -0.30 -22.12 -13.35
N THR A 564 -1.59 -22.26 -13.63
CA THR A 564 -2.53 -23.11 -12.86
C THR A 564 -2.44 -24.56 -13.30
N LEU A 565 -2.21 -24.84 -14.60
CA LEU A 565 -1.91 -26.18 -15.12
C LEU A 565 -0.52 -26.67 -14.71
N ALA A 566 0.48 -25.77 -14.66
CA ALA A 566 1.78 -26.08 -14.07
C ALA A 566 1.65 -26.31 -12.56
N TYR A 567 0.78 -25.58 -11.86
CA TYR A 567 0.54 -25.78 -10.43
C TYR A 567 -0.23 -27.08 -10.13
N GLU A 568 -1.31 -27.38 -10.84
CA GLU A 568 -2.11 -28.61 -10.65
C GLU A 568 -1.30 -29.88 -10.96
N ASN A 569 -0.41 -29.86 -11.97
CA ASN A 569 0.50 -30.99 -12.23
C ASN A 569 1.64 -31.11 -11.20
N THR A 570 1.86 -30.09 -10.35
CA THR A 570 2.90 -30.11 -9.31
C THR A 570 2.32 -30.40 -7.91
N VAL A 571 1.01 -30.20 -7.72
CA VAL A 571 0.33 -30.39 -6.42
C VAL A 571 0.18 -31.87 -6.04
N GLU A 572 0.42 -32.82 -6.94
CA GLU A 572 0.35 -34.25 -6.59
C GLU A 572 1.56 -34.80 -5.81
N LYS A 573 2.61 -34.01 -5.54
CA LYS A 573 3.64 -34.37 -4.54
C LYS A 573 4.24 -33.12 -3.88
N VAL A 574 3.47 -32.43 -3.04
CA VAL A 574 4.06 -31.45 -2.11
C VAL A 574 4.83 -32.23 -1.04
N LEU A 575 6.15 -32.26 -1.19
CA LEU A 575 7.05 -32.76 -0.16
C LEU A 575 6.94 -31.85 1.07
N PRO A 576 6.94 -32.41 2.30
CA PRO A 576 6.94 -31.60 3.50
C PRO A 576 8.19 -30.69 3.51
N GLN A 577 7.98 -29.37 3.54
CA GLN A 577 9.09 -28.42 3.66
C GLN A 577 9.73 -28.56 5.05
N LYS A 578 11.02 -28.88 5.07
CA LYS A 578 11.82 -28.98 6.31
C LYS A 578 11.87 -27.63 7.03
N THR A 579 11.67 -27.66 8.33
CA THR A 579 11.80 -26.52 9.26
C THR A 579 13.27 -26.13 9.46
N ASN A 580 13.55 -24.92 9.97
CA ASN A 580 14.92 -24.48 10.26
C ASN A 580 15.67 -25.43 11.22
N THR A 581 14.96 -26.08 12.13
CA THR A 581 15.52 -27.09 13.04
C THR A 581 15.93 -28.34 12.25
N GLU A 582 15.09 -28.80 11.31
CA GLU A 582 15.39 -29.92 10.38
C GLU A 582 16.49 -29.61 9.38
N LEU A 583 16.69 -28.33 9.08
CA LEU A 583 17.80 -27.86 8.26
C LEU A 583 19.07 -27.54 9.06
N LEU A 584 19.07 -27.79 10.37
CA LEU A 584 20.17 -27.49 11.27
C LEU A 584 20.65 -26.03 11.14
N VAL A 585 19.76 -25.06 11.00
CA VAL A 585 20.14 -23.63 10.93
C VAL A 585 20.28 -23.07 12.34
N PRO A 586 21.46 -22.57 12.75
CA PRO A 586 21.64 -22.02 14.09
C PRO A 586 20.81 -20.73 14.29
N GLY A 587 20.11 -20.65 15.43
CA GLY A 587 19.30 -19.47 15.80
C GLY A 587 20.12 -18.21 16.12
N GLY A 588 21.41 -18.37 16.44
CA GLY A 588 22.40 -17.32 16.66
C GLY A 588 23.82 -17.87 16.49
N GLY A 589 24.77 -17.02 16.12
CA GLY A 589 26.10 -17.47 15.70
C GLY A 589 26.07 -18.27 14.39
N ILE A 590 27.18 -18.95 14.10
CA ILE A 590 27.36 -19.81 12.92
C ILE A 590 28.11 -21.10 13.28
N TYR A 591 27.92 -22.16 12.52
CA TYR A 591 28.75 -23.36 12.63
C TYR A 591 30.11 -23.15 11.98
N TYR A 592 31.11 -23.88 12.48
CA TYR A 592 32.42 -23.95 11.85
C TYR A 592 32.91 -25.39 11.76
N GLY A 593 33.76 -25.65 10.78
CA GLY A 593 34.32 -26.97 10.54
C GLY A 593 35.55 -26.95 9.66
N TYR A 594 36.06 -28.15 9.40
CA TYR A 594 37.26 -28.37 8.60
C TYR A 594 37.01 -29.38 7.49
N TYR A 595 37.65 -29.17 6.34
CA TYR A 595 38.04 -30.28 5.49
C TYR A 595 39.38 -30.82 5.97
N LEU A 596 39.45 -32.13 6.19
CA LEU A 596 40.63 -32.85 6.62
C LEU A 596 40.86 -34.03 5.67
N PRO A 597 41.97 -34.06 4.89
CA PRO A 597 42.17 -35.03 3.81
C PRO A 597 42.23 -36.49 4.29
N GLU A 598 42.62 -36.73 5.54
CA GLU A 598 42.63 -38.07 6.12
C GLU A 598 41.23 -38.71 6.19
N LEU A 599 40.16 -37.90 6.23
CA LEU A 599 38.78 -38.36 6.34
C LEU A 599 38.27 -39.04 5.07
N ASP A 600 38.82 -38.70 3.90
CA ASP A 600 38.43 -39.28 2.60
C ASP A 600 38.67 -40.80 2.56
N THR A 601 39.60 -41.30 3.37
CA THR A 601 39.90 -42.74 3.49
C THR A 601 38.99 -43.49 4.46
N HIS A 602 38.04 -42.81 5.10
CA HIS A 602 37.15 -43.33 6.14
C HIS A 602 37.91 -44.06 7.29
N PRO A 603 38.86 -43.38 7.98
CA PRO A 603 39.72 -43.99 8.97
C PRO A 603 38.94 -44.59 10.14
N ASN A 604 39.56 -45.58 10.79
CA ASN A 604 38.91 -46.25 11.91
C ASN A 604 38.73 -45.37 13.14
N ASP A 605 39.62 -44.40 13.35
CA ASP A 605 39.51 -43.38 14.39
C ASP A 605 39.73 -42.00 13.74
N PRO A 606 38.65 -41.33 13.30
CA PRO A 606 38.80 -40.05 12.61
C PRO A 606 39.26 -38.96 13.57
N LYS A 607 40.34 -38.27 13.19
CA LYS A 607 40.74 -37.00 13.81
C LYS A 607 39.85 -35.90 13.24
N ILE A 608 39.24 -35.10 14.12
CA ILE A 608 38.25 -34.08 13.71
C ILE A 608 38.71 -32.65 14.02
N ASN A 609 39.75 -32.50 14.83
CA ASN A 609 40.27 -31.23 15.33
C ASN A 609 41.66 -30.96 14.76
N VAL A 610 41.98 -29.68 14.54
CA VAL A 610 43.31 -29.28 14.07
C VAL A 610 44.26 -29.14 15.26
N ILE A 611 43.79 -28.47 16.33
CA ILE A 611 44.55 -28.29 17.58
C ILE A 611 43.93 -29.04 18.76
N ASP A 612 44.75 -29.38 19.76
CA ASP A 612 44.28 -30.09 20.96
C ASP A 612 43.28 -29.25 21.77
N GLY A 613 42.18 -29.91 22.19
CA GLY A 613 41.12 -29.28 22.98
C GLY A 613 40.06 -28.53 22.15
N GLU A 614 40.23 -28.43 20.84
CA GLU A 614 39.22 -27.92 19.91
C GLU A 614 38.07 -28.92 19.69
N GLN A 615 36.87 -28.40 19.48
CA GLN A 615 35.67 -29.16 19.11
C GLN A 615 34.92 -28.41 18.00
N PRO A 616 35.18 -28.70 16.71
CA PRO A 616 34.41 -28.12 15.61
C PRO A 616 32.97 -28.65 15.63
N THR A 617 32.08 -27.96 14.92
CA THR A 617 30.69 -28.45 14.78
C THR A 617 30.51 -29.34 13.55
N MET A 618 31.36 -29.17 12.54
CA MET A 618 31.22 -29.85 11.25
C MET A 618 32.58 -30.38 10.77
N VAL A 619 32.55 -31.46 9.99
CA VAL A 619 33.72 -31.93 9.24
C VAL A 619 33.30 -32.30 7.83
N MET A 620 34.15 -31.97 6.87
CA MET A 620 33.93 -32.25 5.46
C MET A 620 34.93 -33.29 4.96
N TYR A 621 34.49 -34.17 4.07
CA TYR A 621 35.33 -35.09 3.31
C TYR A 621 34.81 -35.19 1.86
N TYR A 622 35.69 -35.55 0.92
CA TYR A 622 35.34 -35.79 -0.48
C TYR A 622 35.10 -37.28 -0.71
N GLN A 623 34.13 -37.57 -1.58
CA GLN A 623 33.82 -38.93 -1.97
C GLN A 623 33.45 -38.97 -3.46
N ASP A 624 34.22 -39.74 -4.22
CA ASP A 624 33.97 -40.05 -5.61
C ASP A 624 32.92 -41.18 -5.77
N TRP A 625 32.68 -41.63 -7.01
CA TRP A 625 31.71 -42.68 -7.37
C TRP A 625 32.41 -43.96 -7.86
N ASN A 626 33.61 -44.26 -7.35
CA ASN A 626 34.26 -45.53 -7.66
C ASN A 626 33.52 -46.72 -7.01
N GLN A 627 33.84 -47.94 -7.45
CA GLN A 627 33.19 -49.18 -7.00
C GLN A 627 33.19 -49.45 -5.47
N ASN A 628 34.07 -48.78 -4.71
CA ASN A 628 34.18 -48.91 -3.26
C ASN A 628 33.55 -47.72 -2.50
N SER A 629 33.04 -46.70 -3.19
CA SER A 629 32.58 -45.44 -2.60
C SER A 629 31.10 -45.43 -2.19
N ASN A 630 30.65 -46.48 -1.53
CA ASN A 630 29.29 -46.53 -0.97
C ASN A 630 29.16 -45.68 0.32
N PHE A 631 27.92 -45.36 0.71
CA PHE A 631 27.64 -44.66 1.97
C PHE A 631 28.11 -45.49 3.18
N ASN A 632 29.13 -45.01 3.89
CA ASN A 632 29.72 -45.74 5.01
C ASN A 632 29.06 -45.32 6.34
N ALA A 633 27.92 -45.93 6.66
CA ALA A 633 27.19 -45.65 7.90
C ALA A 633 28.02 -45.84 9.18
N LYS A 634 29.00 -46.76 9.20
CA LYS A 634 29.88 -46.97 10.36
C LYS A 634 30.83 -45.81 10.56
N PHE A 635 31.41 -45.29 9.48
CA PHE A 635 32.27 -44.11 9.52
C PHE A 635 31.48 -42.87 9.92
N MET A 636 30.32 -42.66 9.29
CA MET A 636 29.41 -41.56 9.63
C MET A 636 28.99 -41.60 11.11
N GLN A 637 28.72 -42.79 11.66
CA GLN A 637 28.44 -42.95 13.08
C GLN A 637 29.61 -42.52 13.97
N LYS A 638 30.85 -42.85 13.61
CA LYS A 638 32.04 -42.44 14.38
C LYS A 638 32.22 -40.93 14.42
N LEU A 639 31.91 -40.24 13.32
CA LEU A 639 31.89 -38.77 13.27
C LEU A 639 30.80 -38.23 14.20
N TRP A 640 29.60 -38.79 14.14
CA TRP A 640 28.50 -38.43 15.03
C TRP A 640 28.80 -38.67 16.51
N ASP A 641 29.46 -39.77 16.85
CA ASP A 641 29.86 -40.10 18.22
C ASP A 641 30.89 -39.09 18.77
N LYS A 642 31.61 -38.39 17.89
CA LYS A 642 32.49 -37.26 18.21
C LYS A 642 31.78 -35.91 18.23
N ASN A 643 30.45 -35.88 18.14
CA ASN A 643 29.60 -34.68 18.13
C ASN A 643 29.91 -33.69 17.00
N VAL A 644 30.19 -34.19 15.79
CA VAL A 644 30.31 -33.36 14.58
C VAL A 644 29.27 -33.76 13.54
N ILE A 645 28.77 -32.79 12.76
CA ILE A 645 27.90 -33.06 11.61
C ILE A 645 28.79 -33.32 10.38
N PRO A 646 28.66 -34.48 9.73
CA PRO A 646 29.38 -34.74 8.49
C PRO A 646 28.84 -33.91 7.32
N ILE A 647 29.75 -33.40 6.49
CA ILE A 647 29.49 -32.84 5.17
C ILE A 647 30.17 -33.74 4.14
N ILE A 648 29.40 -34.32 3.25
CA ILE A 648 29.92 -35.15 2.15
C ILE A 648 29.97 -34.29 0.91
N THR A 649 31.16 -34.02 0.39
CA THR A 649 31.29 -33.52 -0.99
C THR A 649 31.25 -34.71 -1.92
N TRP A 650 30.14 -34.87 -2.64
CA TRP A 650 29.88 -36.06 -3.41
C TRP A 650 30.08 -35.79 -4.90
N GLU A 651 31.10 -36.41 -5.46
CA GLU A 651 31.66 -36.06 -6.75
C GLU A 651 31.34 -37.14 -7.79
N PRO A 652 30.54 -36.84 -8.83
CA PRO A 652 30.19 -37.82 -9.85
C PRO A 652 31.34 -38.01 -10.85
N TRP A 653 32.37 -38.73 -10.41
CA TRP A 653 33.52 -39.24 -11.18
C TRP A 653 34.13 -40.46 -10.47
N ASP A 654 35.00 -41.21 -11.15
CA ASP A 654 35.74 -42.35 -10.60
C ASP A 654 37.23 -42.02 -10.56
N ALA A 655 37.76 -41.70 -9.37
CA ALA A 655 39.16 -41.30 -9.22
C ALA A 655 40.14 -42.47 -9.49
N GLN A 656 39.70 -43.73 -9.49
CA GLN A 656 40.54 -44.90 -9.76
C GLN A 656 40.67 -45.20 -11.26
N GLN A 657 39.72 -44.75 -12.08
CA GLN A 657 39.64 -45.10 -13.51
C GLN A 657 39.92 -43.94 -14.49
N ASN A 658 40.49 -42.82 -14.04
CA ASN A 658 40.98 -41.70 -14.87
C ASN A 658 40.14 -41.47 -16.16
N SER A 659 40.73 -41.36 -17.34
CA SER A 659 39.97 -41.09 -18.57
C SER A 659 39.20 -42.30 -19.15
N VAL A 660 39.21 -43.46 -18.48
CA VAL A 660 38.64 -44.72 -18.98
C VAL A 660 37.16 -44.84 -18.61
N ALA A 661 36.76 -44.39 -17.42
CA ALA A 661 35.37 -44.43 -17.01
C ALA A 661 34.53 -43.38 -17.77
N PRO A 662 33.36 -43.74 -18.35
CA PRO A 662 32.51 -42.80 -19.07
C PRO A 662 32.11 -41.56 -18.26
N ILE A 663 31.91 -41.70 -16.94
CA ILE A 663 31.54 -40.59 -16.05
C ILE A 663 32.65 -39.53 -15.91
N ASN A 664 33.90 -39.86 -16.25
CA ASN A 664 35.03 -38.93 -16.14
C ASN A 664 35.19 -38.07 -17.39
N GLN A 665 34.41 -38.30 -18.44
CA GLN A 665 34.43 -37.48 -19.65
C GLN A 665 33.65 -36.18 -19.41
N ASN A 666 34.16 -35.07 -19.95
CA ASN A 666 33.53 -33.75 -19.79
C ASN A 666 32.07 -33.77 -20.30
N GLY A 667 31.16 -33.25 -19.47
CA GLY A 667 29.72 -33.21 -19.74
C GLY A 667 28.99 -34.54 -19.57
N TYR A 668 29.69 -35.68 -19.41
CA TYR A 668 29.04 -36.99 -19.31
C TYR A 668 28.26 -37.21 -18.02
N PRO A 669 28.71 -36.76 -16.83
CA PRO A 669 27.87 -36.85 -15.61
C PRO A 669 26.48 -36.23 -15.82
N GLN A 670 26.43 -35.05 -16.45
CA GLN A 670 25.18 -34.33 -16.72
C GLN A 670 24.28 -35.01 -17.76
N LYS A 671 24.82 -35.93 -18.58
CA LYS A 671 24.09 -36.70 -19.60
C LYS A 671 23.67 -38.07 -19.07
N LEU A 672 24.60 -38.83 -18.49
CA LEU A 672 24.39 -40.21 -18.07
C LEU A 672 23.54 -40.34 -16.80
N ILE A 673 23.70 -39.44 -15.83
CA ILE A 673 22.99 -39.54 -14.55
C ILE A 673 21.47 -39.36 -14.74
N PRO A 674 20.96 -38.30 -15.43
CA PRO A 674 19.52 -38.18 -15.70
C PRO A 674 18.93 -39.32 -16.55
N GLU A 675 19.74 -39.99 -17.36
CA GLU A 675 19.31 -41.14 -18.18
C GLU A 675 19.21 -42.45 -17.38
N GLY A 676 19.60 -42.43 -16.10
CA GLY A 676 19.40 -43.54 -15.17
C GLY A 676 20.59 -44.50 -15.05
N TYR A 677 21.73 -44.23 -15.69
CA TYR A 677 22.89 -45.14 -15.71
C TYR A 677 23.44 -45.47 -14.31
N TYR A 678 23.28 -44.55 -13.35
CA TYR A 678 23.81 -44.68 -11.99
C TYR A 678 22.71 -44.84 -10.93
N ASP A 679 21.45 -45.05 -11.32
CA ASP A 679 20.31 -45.07 -10.40
C ASP A 679 20.42 -46.14 -9.34
N SER A 680 20.94 -47.32 -9.69
CA SER A 680 21.14 -48.40 -8.72
C SER A 680 22.09 -47.98 -7.60
N TYR A 681 23.21 -47.34 -7.95
CA TYR A 681 24.18 -46.83 -6.99
C TYR A 681 23.58 -45.70 -6.12
N ILE A 682 22.95 -44.70 -6.75
CA ILE A 682 22.31 -43.58 -6.03
C ILE A 682 21.24 -44.10 -5.06
N ARG A 683 20.44 -45.08 -5.49
CA ARG A 683 19.37 -45.66 -4.69
C ARG A 683 19.89 -46.48 -3.52
N GLU A 684 20.96 -47.27 -3.70
CA GLU A 684 21.61 -47.96 -2.58
C GLU A 684 22.25 -47.00 -1.58
N TYR A 685 22.85 -45.92 -2.08
CA TYR A 685 23.40 -44.84 -1.26
C TYR A 685 22.31 -44.18 -0.42
N ALA A 686 21.19 -43.78 -1.04
CA ALA A 686 20.03 -43.19 -0.36
C ALA A 686 19.41 -44.14 0.69
N LYS A 687 19.24 -45.43 0.37
CA LYS A 687 18.74 -46.44 1.31
C LYS A 687 19.66 -46.58 2.54
N SER A 688 20.96 -46.56 2.32
CA SER A 688 21.96 -46.65 3.39
C SER A 688 21.97 -45.41 4.28
N ALA A 689 21.87 -44.22 3.67
CA ALA A 689 21.75 -42.95 4.37
C ALA A 689 20.46 -42.90 5.22
N LYS A 690 19.33 -43.31 4.65
CA LYS A 690 18.05 -43.43 5.36
C LYS A 690 18.15 -44.39 6.55
N LYS A 691 18.74 -45.58 6.34
CA LYS A 691 18.86 -46.60 7.39
C LYS A 691 19.69 -46.09 8.58
N TRP A 692 20.70 -45.27 8.32
CA TRP A 692 21.52 -44.65 9.36
C TRP A 692 20.77 -43.55 10.13
N ASN A 693 19.86 -42.82 9.47
CA ASN A 693 18.85 -41.94 10.08
C ASN A 693 19.40 -40.85 11.02
N LYS A 694 20.52 -40.23 10.63
CA LYS A 694 21.07 -39.04 11.28
C LYS A 694 21.28 -37.95 10.25
N PRO A 695 21.12 -36.66 10.61
CA PRO A 695 21.27 -35.60 9.63
C PRO A 695 22.71 -35.45 9.16
N PHE A 696 22.90 -35.15 7.88
CA PHE A 696 24.20 -34.83 7.29
C PHE A 696 24.00 -33.93 6.09
N PHE A 697 25.02 -33.15 5.76
CA PHE A 697 24.99 -32.29 4.59
C PHE A 697 25.57 -33.03 3.40
N LEU A 698 24.85 -33.02 2.28
CA LEU A 698 25.30 -33.58 1.01
C LEU A 698 25.53 -32.45 0.01
N ARG A 699 26.79 -32.21 -0.31
CA ARG A 699 27.25 -31.21 -1.27
C ARG A 699 27.56 -31.91 -2.60
N PHE A 700 26.50 -32.25 -3.32
CA PHE A 700 26.59 -33.00 -4.58
C PHE A 700 27.09 -32.11 -5.73
N ALA A 701 28.00 -32.64 -6.55
CA ALA A 701 28.44 -32.02 -7.81
C ALA A 701 28.74 -30.51 -7.67
N HIS A 702 29.60 -30.17 -6.72
CA HIS A 702 29.99 -28.81 -6.38
C HIS A 702 30.79 -28.10 -7.48
N GLU A 703 30.94 -26.78 -7.36
CA GLU A 703 31.72 -25.91 -8.27
C GLU A 703 31.38 -26.03 -9.76
N MET A 704 30.14 -26.40 -10.06
CA MET A 704 29.64 -26.64 -11.41
C MET A 704 29.73 -25.43 -12.36
N ASN A 705 29.86 -24.21 -11.83
CA ASN A 705 30.03 -22.99 -12.63
C ASN A 705 31.47 -22.79 -13.14
N GLY A 706 32.44 -23.59 -12.69
CA GLY A 706 33.80 -23.68 -13.25
C GLY A 706 33.93 -24.73 -14.36
N ASN A 707 35.11 -24.87 -14.96
CA ASN A 707 35.37 -25.77 -16.10
C ASN A 707 36.36 -26.91 -15.79
N TRP A 708 36.77 -27.09 -14.53
CA TRP A 708 37.77 -28.09 -14.13
C TRP A 708 37.19 -29.46 -13.75
N TYR A 709 35.89 -29.56 -13.50
CA TYR A 709 35.21 -30.82 -13.21
C TYR A 709 34.41 -31.32 -14.41
N PRO A 710 34.29 -32.65 -14.64
CA PRO A 710 33.54 -33.19 -15.76
C PRO A 710 32.03 -32.85 -15.71
N TRP A 711 31.50 -32.46 -14.54
CA TRP A 711 30.14 -31.95 -14.36
C TRP A 711 30.03 -30.41 -14.39
N GLY A 712 31.08 -29.71 -14.83
CA GLY A 712 31.17 -28.24 -14.86
C GLY A 712 30.58 -27.57 -16.11
N ASN A 713 30.80 -26.26 -16.20
CA ASN A 713 30.37 -25.34 -17.26
C ASN A 713 31.31 -25.41 -18.48
N ILE A 714 31.28 -26.56 -19.17
CA ILE A 714 32.24 -26.92 -20.23
C ILE A 714 31.57 -26.93 -21.63
N GLU A 715 30.26 -27.15 -21.71
CA GLU A 715 29.51 -27.18 -22.98
C GLU A 715 28.36 -26.17 -22.96
N LYS A 716 27.76 -25.87 -24.12
CA LYS A 716 26.49 -25.11 -24.16
C LYS A 716 25.38 -25.91 -23.47
N GLU A 717 24.51 -25.21 -22.74
CA GLU A 717 23.40 -25.81 -21.96
C GLU A 717 23.87 -26.64 -20.75
N SER A 718 25.12 -26.45 -20.29
CA SER A 718 25.66 -27.11 -19.09
C SER A 718 24.76 -26.88 -17.87
N ALA A 719 24.24 -25.66 -17.71
CA ALA A 719 23.36 -25.30 -16.61
C ALA A 719 22.05 -26.10 -16.63
N GLN A 720 21.40 -26.19 -17.79
CA GLN A 720 20.16 -26.95 -17.92
C GLN A 720 20.39 -28.45 -17.67
N ASN A 721 21.48 -29.01 -18.16
CA ASN A 721 21.80 -30.42 -17.98
C ASN A 721 22.24 -30.73 -16.54
N TYR A 722 22.99 -29.82 -15.91
CA TYR A 722 23.27 -29.88 -14.47
C TYR A 722 21.99 -29.88 -13.64
N ILE A 723 21.03 -29.00 -13.95
CA ILE A 723 19.74 -28.95 -13.23
C ILE A 723 18.98 -30.28 -13.37
N LYS A 724 18.96 -30.89 -14.56
CA LYS A 724 18.35 -32.21 -14.77
C LYS A 724 19.03 -33.27 -13.90
N MET A 725 20.36 -33.29 -13.89
CA MET A 725 21.17 -34.21 -13.08
C MET A 725 20.90 -34.04 -11.59
N TRP A 726 20.94 -32.80 -11.08
CA TRP A 726 20.65 -32.49 -9.69
C TRP A 726 19.28 -32.98 -9.27
N LYS A 727 18.24 -32.63 -10.04
CA LYS A 727 16.85 -33.01 -9.74
C LYS A 727 16.67 -34.52 -9.76
N HIS A 728 17.31 -35.22 -10.70
CA HIS A 728 17.24 -36.66 -10.80
C HIS A 728 17.78 -37.35 -9.54
N VAL A 729 18.98 -36.97 -9.12
CA VAL A 729 19.61 -37.51 -7.90
C VAL A 729 18.78 -37.19 -6.66
N HIS A 730 18.33 -35.94 -6.51
CA HIS A 730 17.47 -35.51 -5.42
C HIS A 730 16.16 -36.31 -5.36
N ASN A 731 15.53 -36.54 -6.51
CA ASN A 731 14.28 -37.31 -6.61
C ASN A 731 14.47 -38.76 -6.17
N ILE A 732 15.60 -39.40 -6.49
CA ILE A 732 15.87 -40.77 -6.03
C ILE A 732 15.99 -40.82 -4.49
N PHE A 733 16.70 -39.88 -3.87
CA PHE A 733 16.78 -39.80 -2.41
C PHE A 733 15.41 -39.62 -1.77
N ASN A 734 14.59 -38.76 -2.36
CA ASN A 734 13.23 -38.51 -1.91
C ASN A 734 12.31 -39.73 -2.10
N GLU A 735 12.41 -40.44 -3.24
CA GLU A 735 11.68 -41.69 -3.48
C GLU A 735 12.04 -42.79 -2.48
N GLU A 736 13.31 -42.86 -2.08
CA GLU A 736 13.75 -43.77 -1.03
C GLU A 736 13.35 -43.29 0.37
N GLY A 737 12.91 -42.05 0.53
CA GLY A 737 12.54 -41.43 1.82
C GLY A 737 13.75 -41.18 2.73
N ALA A 738 14.88 -40.80 2.14
CA ALA A 738 16.11 -40.44 2.85
C ALA A 738 16.04 -38.98 3.35
N ASP A 739 15.04 -38.63 4.15
CA ASP A 739 14.77 -37.25 4.56
C ASP A 739 15.82 -36.66 5.53
N ASN A 740 16.75 -37.48 6.01
CA ASN A 740 17.87 -37.07 6.83
C ASN A 740 19.02 -36.40 6.04
N VAL A 741 18.99 -36.39 4.70
CA VAL A 741 19.97 -35.63 3.91
C VAL A 741 19.62 -34.14 3.86
N ILE A 742 20.60 -33.25 4.02
CA ILE A 742 20.45 -31.79 3.84
C ILE A 742 21.21 -31.38 2.57
N TRP A 743 20.48 -30.88 1.56
CA TRP A 743 21.04 -30.60 0.24
C TRP A 743 21.78 -29.26 0.17
N VAL A 744 23.08 -29.30 -0.16
CA VAL A 744 23.93 -28.11 -0.30
C VAL A 744 24.28 -27.86 -1.77
N TRP A 745 23.63 -26.89 -2.40
CA TRP A 745 24.00 -26.45 -3.75
C TRP A 745 25.16 -25.47 -3.67
N SER A 746 26.36 -25.86 -4.13
CA SER A 746 27.59 -25.14 -3.83
C SER A 746 28.47 -24.84 -5.05
N PRO A 747 28.24 -23.74 -5.79
CA PRO A 747 29.16 -23.24 -6.83
C PRO A 747 30.47 -22.66 -6.27
N ASN A 748 31.40 -22.34 -7.17
CA ASN A 748 32.59 -21.55 -6.91
C ASN A 748 32.23 -20.04 -6.80
N ASN A 749 33.06 -19.25 -6.12
CA ASN A 749 32.82 -17.81 -5.91
C ASN A 749 32.82 -16.95 -7.19
N THR A 750 33.34 -17.46 -8.31
CA THR A 750 33.43 -16.70 -9.55
C THR A 750 32.92 -17.47 -10.78
N ASP A 751 32.30 -16.73 -11.69
CA ASP A 751 31.86 -17.22 -13.01
C ASP A 751 32.96 -17.11 -14.08
N MET A 752 34.13 -16.55 -13.74
CA MET A 752 35.16 -16.17 -14.72
C MET A 752 35.78 -17.33 -15.49
N TYR A 753 35.66 -18.56 -14.98
CA TYR A 753 36.24 -19.75 -15.58
C TYR A 753 35.21 -20.60 -16.34
N GLY A 754 33.94 -20.22 -16.32
CA GLY A 754 32.88 -20.85 -17.10
C GLY A 754 32.82 -20.30 -18.52
N GLU A 755 32.47 -21.14 -19.49
CA GLU A 755 32.50 -20.73 -20.90
C GLU A 755 31.20 -20.07 -21.40
N THR A 756 30.04 -20.40 -20.82
CA THR A 756 28.75 -20.07 -21.45
C THR A 756 27.67 -19.48 -20.53
N GLU A 757 27.62 -19.88 -19.26
CA GLU A 757 26.49 -19.59 -18.35
C GLU A 757 26.98 -19.11 -16.96
N GLY A 758 26.17 -18.34 -16.23
CA GLY A 758 26.51 -17.80 -14.91
C GLY A 758 25.97 -18.64 -13.75
N VAL A 759 26.48 -18.44 -12.53
CA VAL A 759 26.15 -19.24 -11.34
C VAL A 759 24.66 -19.45 -11.05
N LEU A 760 23.81 -18.43 -11.26
CA LEU A 760 22.36 -18.58 -10.97
C LEU A 760 21.63 -19.41 -12.04
N ASP A 761 22.23 -19.58 -13.23
CA ASP A 761 21.65 -20.41 -14.30
C ASP A 761 21.68 -21.89 -13.91
N PHE A 762 22.62 -22.29 -13.06
CA PHE A 762 22.77 -23.66 -12.53
C PHE A 762 21.86 -23.97 -11.32
N TYR A 763 21.07 -23.01 -10.84
CA TYR A 763 20.25 -23.19 -9.64
C TYR A 763 19.05 -24.11 -9.90
N PRO A 764 18.94 -25.26 -9.22
CA PRO A 764 17.92 -26.28 -9.55
C PRO A 764 16.50 -25.91 -9.07
N GLY A 765 16.36 -24.85 -8.28
CA GLY A 765 15.07 -24.35 -7.77
C GLY A 765 14.93 -24.51 -6.26
N TYR A 766 14.00 -23.75 -5.68
CA TYR A 766 13.86 -23.61 -4.23
C TYR A 766 13.59 -24.93 -3.50
N ASP A 767 12.81 -25.83 -4.10
CA ASP A 767 12.39 -27.09 -3.45
C ASP A 767 13.44 -28.21 -3.53
N TYR A 768 14.54 -27.99 -4.24
CA TYR A 768 15.61 -28.98 -4.46
C TYR A 768 16.90 -28.64 -3.70
N VAL A 769 16.90 -27.56 -2.92
CA VAL A 769 18.08 -27.03 -2.22
C VAL A 769 17.68 -26.62 -0.81
N ASP A 770 18.40 -27.13 0.19
CA ASP A 770 18.19 -26.76 1.58
C ASP A 770 19.11 -25.61 2.00
N TRP A 771 20.38 -25.69 1.60
CA TRP A 771 21.43 -24.70 1.84
C TRP A 771 22.12 -24.31 0.54
N VAL A 772 22.50 -23.03 0.44
CA VAL A 772 23.36 -22.56 -0.66
C VAL A 772 24.78 -22.42 -0.15
N GLY A 773 25.73 -23.04 -0.83
CA GLY A 773 27.14 -23.07 -0.48
C GLY A 773 27.98 -22.28 -1.48
N PHE A 774 29.16 -21.81 -1.10
CA PHE A 774 30.17 -21.44 -2.09
C PHE A 774 31.59 -21.70 -1.61
N SER A 775 32.47 -22.01 -2.56
CA SER A 775 33.92 -22.13 -2.33
C SER A 775 34.62 -20.81 -2.67
N SER A 776 35.50 -20.32 -1.79
CA SER A 776 36.25 -19.07 -2.00
C SER A 776 37.62 -19.12 -1.34
N PHE A 777 38.69 -19.00 -2.13
CA PHE A 777 40.07 -19.11 -1.66
C PHE A 777 40.87 -17.83 -1.93
N ASN A 778 41.80 -17.52 -1.02
CA ASN A 778 42.89 -16.58 -1.29
C ASN A 778 44.12 -17.35 -1.78
N TRP A 779 44.28 -17.41 -3.10
CA TRP A 779 45.41 -18.07 -3.76
C TRP A 779 46.72 -17.28 -3.68
N GLY A 780 46.69 -16.04 -3.19
CA GLY A 780 47.88 -15.21 -3.02
C GLY A 780 48.69 -15.12 -4.31
N THR A 781 49.99 -15.34 -4.22
CA THR A 781 50.89 -15.44 -5.38
C THR A 781 51.39 -16.86 -5.63
N ALA A 782 50.60 -17.89 -5.27
CA ALA A 782 50.99 -19.29 -5.46
C ALA A 782 51.14 -19.70 -6.93
N ASN A 783 50.41 -19.02 -7.82
CA ASN A 783 50.51 -19.16 -9.27
C ASN A 783 50.58 -17.76 -9.91
N GLU A 784 51.23 -17.64 -11.07
CA GLU A 784 51.55 -16.35 -11.74
C GLU A 784 50.34 -15.46 -12.05
N TRP A 785 49.13 -16.03 -12.09
CA TRP A 785 47.89 -15.36 -12.48
C TRP A 785 47.04 -14.88 -11.30
N ASN A 786 47.42 -15.24 -10.06
CA ASN A 786 46.67 -14.90 -8.86
C ASN A 786 47.29 -13.71 -8.13
N GLN A 787 46.45 -13.03 -7.34
CA GLN A 787 46.87 -11.96 -6.45
C GLN A 787 46.28 -12.18 -5.07
N TRP A 788 46.92 -11.57 -4.06
CA TRP A 788 46.40 -11.56 -2.70
C TRP A 788 45.04 -10.85 -2.63
N MET A 789 44.04 -11.53 -2.06
CA MET A 789 42.68 -11.00 -1.91
C MET A 789 42.13 -11.29 -0.52
N ASP A 790 41.48 -10.30 0.10
CA ASP A 790 40.70 -10.52 1.33
C ASP A 790 39.42 -11.33 1.04
N PHE A 791 38.92 -12.04 2.06
CA PHE A 791 37.77 -12.92 1.93
C PHE A 791 36.53 -12.19 1.40
N LYS A 792 36.25 -10.99 1.93
CA LYS A 792 35.09 -10.22 1.52
C LYS A 792 35.16 -9.83 0.05
N SER A 793 36.30 -9.34 -0.43
CA SER A 793 36.50 -9.01 -1.83
C SER A 793 36.33 -10.23 -2.74
N ALA A 794 36.84 -11.39 -2.34
CA ALA A 794 36.70 -12.64 -3.08
C ALA A 794 35.25 -13.18 -3.10
N SER A 795 34.48 -12.95 -2.02
CA SER A 795 33.18 -13.61 -1.81
C SER A 795 31.97 -12.72 -2.09
N TRP A 796 32.12 -11.39 -2.06
CA TRP A 796 30.97 -10.47 -2.08
C TRP A 796 30.07 -10.63 -3.31
N LYS A 797 30.67 -10.90 -4.48
CA LYS A 797 29.93 -11.06 -5.73
C LYS A 797 28.99 -12.28 -5.69
N VAL A 798 29.46 -13.43 -5.21
CA VAL A 798 28.61 -14.63 -5.09
C VAL A 798 27.62 -14.50 -3.92
N TYR A 799 28.08 -13.99 -2.78
CA TYR A 799 27.23 -13.78 -1.60
C TYR A 799 26.03 -12.88 -1.91
N SER A 800 26.25 -11.75 -2.59
CA SER A 800 25.18 -10.82 -2.96
C SER A 800 24.16 -11.42 -3.93
N LYS A 801 24.57 -12.32 -4.84
CA LYS A 801 23.63 -13.09 -5.67
C LYS A 801 22.78 -14.03 -4.82
N PHE A 802 23.37 -14.69 -3.83
CA PHE A 802 22.67 -15.68 -2.99
C PHE A 802 21.66 -15.08 -2.02
N LEU A 803 21.82 -13.82 -1.64
CA LEU A 803 20.80 -13.10 -0.85
C LEU A 803 19.41 -13.13 -1.53
N THR A 804 19.35 -13.28 -2.86
CA THR A 804 18.09 -13.35 -3.61
C THR A 804 17.38 -14.70 -3.48
N LEU A 805 18.07 -15.76 -3.06
CA LEU A 805 17.55 -17.13 -2.96
C LEU A 805 16.86 -17.41 -1.62
N ASN A 806 17.10 -16.57 -0.61
CA ASN A 806 16.51 -16.67 0.73
C ASN A 806 16.71 -18.06 1.38
N LYS A 807 17.93 -18.60 1.26
CA LYS A 807 18.39 -19.85 1.88
C LYS A 807 19.54 -19.54 2.87
N PRO A 808 19.76 -20.37 3.91
CA PRO A 808 20.96 -20.27 4.73
C PRO A 808 22.21 -20.48 3.87
N ILE A 809 23.24 -19.67 4.10
CA ILE A 809 24.47 -19.67 3.29
C ILE A 809 25.59 -20.39 4.04
N MET A 810 26.26 -21.31 3.36
CA MET A 810 27.48 -21.97 3.82
C MET A 810 28.67 -21.43 3.01
N VAL A 811 29.74 -21.05 3.69
CA VAL A 811 31.06 -20.96 3.04
C VAL A 811 31.59 -22.38 3.04
N SER A 812 31.34 -23.10 1.95
CA SER A 812 31.58 -24.55 1.85
C SER A 812 33.05 -24.90 1.85
N GLU A 813 33.89 -23.99 1.38
CA GLU A 813 35.34 -24.07 1.46
C GLU A 813 35.93 -22.66 1.49
N THR A 814 36.86 -22.42 2.40
CA THR A 814 37.72 -21.26 2.34
C THR A 814 39.05 -21.49 3.03
N SER A 815 40.11 -20.91 2.48
CA SER A 815 41.42 -20.82 3.12
C SER A 815 42.28 -19.78 2.40
N SER A 816 43.49 -19.54 2.93
CA SER A 816 44.48 -18.63 2.36
C SER A 816 45.84 -19.28 2.34
N VAL A 817 46.61 -19.06 1.27
CA VAL A 817 48.05 -19.33 1.28
C VAL A 817 48.80 -18.28 2.09
N SER A 818 50.08 -18.51 2.38
CA SER A 818 51.00 -17.54 2.99
C SER A 818 51.78 -16.70 1.97
N GLN A 819 51.74 -17.07 0.70
CA GLN A 819 52.48 -16.41 -0.37
C GLN A 819 51.72 -15.16 -0.84
N GLY A 820 52.39 -14.00 -0.86
CA GLY A 820 51.81 -12.74 -1.34
C GLY A 820 51.16 -11.85 -0.28
N GLY A 821 51.14 -12.26 1.01
CA GLY A 821 50.59 -11.45 2.10
C GLY A 821 50.63 -12.14 3.47
N ASP A 822 49.90 -11.59 4.45
CA ASP A 822 49.86 -12.08 5.83
C ASP A 822 48.64 -12.98 6.09
N LYS A 823 48.88 -14.30 6.14
CA LYS A 823 47.85 -15.31 6.39
C LYS A 823 47.22 -15.19 7.78
N ASN A 824 47.97 -14.81 8.82
CA ASN A 824 47.41 -14.60 10.16
C ASN A 824 46.39 -13.46 10.15
N ASN A 825 46.75 -12.33 9.54
CA ASN A 825 45.85 -11.18 9.43
C ASN A 825 44.64 -11.50 8.54
N TRP A 826 44.81 -12.31 7.48
CA TRP A 826 43.70 -12.74 6.64
C TRP A 826 42.66 -13.55 7.42
N PHE A 827 43.10 -14.53 8.22
CA PHE A 827 42.19 -15.31 9.07
C PHE A 827 41.56 -14.45 10.17
N TRP A 828 42.33 -13.57 10.81
CA TRP A 828 41.79 -12.62 11.78
C TRP A 828 40.68 -11.76 11.18
N GLN A 829 40.91 -11.18 10.00
CA GLN A 829 39.94 -10.33 9.32
C GLN A 829 38.71 -11.13 8.89
N THR A 830 38.93 -12.29 8.28
CA THR A 830 37.86 -13.17 7.78
C THR A 830 36.93 -13.59 8.92
N LEU A 831 37.52 -14.06 10.02
CA LEU A 831 36.76 -14.64 11.12
C LEU A 831 36.15 -13.59 12.06
N ASN A 832 36.84 -12.48 12.34
CA ASN A 832 36.31 -11.47 13.27
C ASN A 832 35.47 -10.39 12.61
N LYS A 833 35.62 -10.15 11.30
CA LYS A 833 34.99 -9.02 10.63
C LYS A 833 34.15 -9.44 9.43
N ASP A 834 34.75 -10.13 8.48
CA ASP A 834 34.12 -10.30 7.17
C ASP A 834 32.90 -11.22 7.25
N ILE A 835 33.06 -12.42 7.81
CA ILE A 835 31.95 -13.37 7.99
C ILE A 835 30.86 -12.81 8.92
N PRO A 836 31.17 -12.23 10.10
CA PRO A 836 30.17 -11.55 10.92
C PRO A 836 29.43 -10.40 10.20
N SER A 837 30.07 -9.74 9.22
CA SER A 837 29.43 -8.70 8.39
C SER A 837 28.48 -9.25 7.32
N MET A 838 28.45 -10.57 7.13
CA MET A 838 27.63 -11.29 6.15
C MET A 838 26.62 -12.20 6.87
N PRO A 839 25.54 -11.64 7.46
CA PRO A 839 24.70 -12.32 8.46
C PRO A 839 23.86 -13.50 7.94
N MET A 840 23.81 -13.70 6.61
CA MET A 840 23.16 -14.87 6.02
C MET A 840 24.08 -16.10 5.97
N ILE A 841 25.39 -15.92 6.20
CA ILE A 841 26.31 -17.03 6.44
C ILE A 841 25.95 -17.67 7.77
N ARG A 842 25.76 -18.99 7.76
CA ARG A 842 25.37 -19.82 8.91
C ARG A 842 26.31 -20.98 9.16
N ALA A 843 27.24 -21.23 8.24
CA ALA A 843 28.34 -22.18 8.43
C ALA A 843 29.58 -21.74 7.63
N VAL A 844 30.77 -22.03 8.14
CA VAL A 844 32.05 -21.88 7.42
C VAL A 844 32.90 -23.14 7.57
N ILE A 845 33.46 -23.62 6.46
CA ILE A 845 34.36 -24.77 6.43
C ILE A 845 35.74 -24.29 5.97
N ILE A 846 36.73 -24.50 6.83
CA ILE A 846 38.11 -24.13 6.57
C ILE A 846 38.79 -25.31 5.87
N PHE A 847 39.37 -25.05 4.71
CA PHE A 847 40.07 -26.05 3.91
C PHE A 847 41.51 -26.20 4.41
N ASN A 848 41.87 -27.39 4.89
CA ASN A 848 43.16 -27.67 5.52
C ASN A 848 43.93 -28.78 4.78
N ASP A 849 44.50 -28.44 3.62
CA ASP A 849 45.30 -29.36 2.80
C ASP A 849 46.28 -28.57 1.92
N ASP A 850 47.27 -29.26 1.33
CA ASP A 850 48.13 -28.71 0.28
C ASP A 850 47.62 -29.17 -1.08
N PHE A 851 47.23 -28.22 -1.93
CA PHE A 851 46.61 -28.52 -3.21
C PHE A 851 47.21 -27.70 -4.35
N ASN A 852 47.59 -28.36 -5.44
CA ASN A 852 48.07 -27.72 -6.68
C ASN A 852 49.16 -26.65 -6.49
N LYS A 853 50.20 -26.98 -5.67
CA LYS A 853 51.32 -26.09 -5.33
C LYS A 853 50.92 -24.86 -4.49
N ALA A 854 49.71 -24.85 -3.94
CA ALA A 854 49.20 -23.85 -3.03
C ALA A 854 48.94 -24.47 -1.65
N ASP A 855 49.78 -24.12 -0.69
CA ASP A 855 49.71 -24.63 0.67
C ASP A 855 48.66 -23.88 1.49
N PHE A 856 47.45 -24.46 1.55
CA PHE A 856 46.33 -23.96 2.36
C PHE A 856 46.32 -24.53 3.78
N SER A 857 47.25 -25.43 4.13
CA SER A 857 47.31 -26.06 5.44
C SER A 857 47.45 -25.01 6.55
N LEU A 858 46.74 -25.20 7.66
CA LEU A 858 46.76 -24.25 8.79
C LEU A 858 48.11 -24.28 9.51
N SER A 859 48.80 -25.41 9.48
CA SER A 859 50.14 -25.59 10.02
C SER A 859 51.23 -24.83 9.26
N SER A 860 50.90 -24.27 8.09
CA SER A 860 51.84 -23.55 7.23
C SER A 860 51.57 -22.05 7.16
N GLY A 861 52.59 -21.28 7.55
CA GLY A 861 52.60 -19.82 7.44
C GLY A 861 51.58 -19.09 8.31
N MET A 862 51.05 -19.75 9.35
CA MET A 862 50.09 -19.20 10.32
C MET A 862 50.40 -19.75 11.73
N ASP A 863 50.15 -18.95 12.77
CA ASP A 863 50.09 -19.45 14.15
C ASP A 863 48.70 -20.05 14.39
N GLU A 864 48.52 -21.30 13.97
CA GLU A 864 47.22 -21.97 14.01
C GLU A 864 46.62 -22.05 15.41
N VAL A 865 47.45 -22.23 16.44
CA VAL A 865 47.00 -22.31 17.82
C VAL A 865 46.39 -20.98 18.25
N SER A 866 47.10 -19.87 18.05
CA SER A 866 46.59 -18.55 18.44
C SER A 866 45.36 -18.13 17.62
N ILE A 867 45.37 -18.35 16.30
CA ILE A 867 44.27 -17.94 15.42
C ILE A 867 42.99 -18.74 15.73
N ILE A 868 43.07 -20.07 15.78
CA ILE A 868 41.92 -20.93 16.05
C ILE A 868 41.40 -20.68 17.46
N LYS A 869 42.29 -20.64 18.46
CA LYS A 869 41.88 -20.42 19.85
C LYS A 869 41.20 -19.07 20.04
N ASN A 870 41.78 -17.98 19.55
CA ASN A 870 41.24 -16.65 19.80
C ASN A 870 40.00 -16.34 18.95
N TYR A 871 39.89 -16.87 17.72
CA TYR A 871 38.90 -16.40 16.75
C TYR A 871 37.83 -17.40 16.36
N LEU A 872 38.04 -18.70 16.57
CA LEU A 872 36.98 -19.72 16.46
C LEU A 872 36.51 -20.16 17.84
N ILE A 873 37.45 -20.53 18.71
CA ILE A 873 37.10 -21.09 20.02
C ILE A 873 36.58 -19.96 20.94
N ASP A 874 37.35 -18.92 21.24
CA ASP A 874 36.97 -17.99 22.32
C ASP A 874 36.03 -16.84 21.86
N ASN A 875 35.67 -16.79 20.58
CA ASN A 875 34.89 -15.69 19.98
C ASN A 875 33.38 -15.75 20.30
N GLY A 876 32.82 -16.91 20.63
CA GLY A 876 31.39 -17.08 20.98
C GLY A 876 30.40 -16.90 19.82
N TYR A 877 30.83 -16.33 18.68
CA TYR A 877 30.06 -16.28 17.43
C TYR A 877 30.08 -17.63 16.67
N TYR A 878 31.21 -18.33 16.73
CA TYR A 878 31.39 -19.66 16.15
C TYR A 878 31.01 -20.72 17.19
N LEU A 879 30.03 -21.54 16.86
CA LEU A 879 29.45 -22.49 17.79
C LEU A 879 30.37 -23.71 17.96
N LYS A 880 30.64 -24.09 19.21
CA LYS A 880 31.45 -25.27 19.60
C LYS A 880 30.64 -26.54 19.85
N LYS A 881 29.32 -26.40 19.85
CA LYS A 881 28.39 -27.47 20.21
C LYS A 881 27.21 -27.44 19.27
N LEU A 882 26.81 -28.64 18.91
CA LEU A 882 25.56 -28.93 18.26
C LEU A 882 24.38 -28.47 19.14
N LEU A 883 23.52 -27.60 18.59
CA LEU A 883 22.22 -27.26 19.18
C LEU A 883 21.21 -28.37 18.93
N LEU A 884 21.59 -29.62 19.16
CA LEU A 884 20.77 -30.81 18.90
C LEU A 884 19.96 -31.25 20.12
N SER A 885 19.75 -30.39 21.13
CA SER A 885 18.99 -30.75 22.34
C SER A 885 17.52 -31.11 22.09
N GLU A 886 17.07 -31.10 20.83
CA GLU A 886 15.71 -31.45 20.39
C GLU A 886 15.66 -32.54 19.29
N TYR A 887 16.77 -33.21 18.95
CA TYR A 887 16.82 -34.29 17.92
C TYR A 887 16.92 -35.72 18.46
#